data_AF-A0A4S4MRD1-F1
#
_entry.id   AF-A0A4S4MRD1-F1
#
_cell.length_a   1.000
_cell.length_b   1.000
_cell.length_c   1.000
_cell.angle_alpha   90.00
_cell.angle_beta   90.00
_cell.angle_gamma   90.00
#
_symmetry.space_group_name_H-M   'P 1'
#
loop_
_entity.id
_entity.type
_entity.pdbx_description
1 polymer ?
#
loop_
_entity_poly.entity_id
_entity_poly.type
_entity_poly.pdbx_seq_one_letter_code
_entity_poly.pdbx_strand_id
1 'polypeptide(L)'
;MPSTSQQSSYLPSLRKNANDWEVLSASLASLYCTHASLQWRKAFADLCPGAVLTDLPAYPFAQNNYWVAFEEDSPKEVQPEVSAPEAPNFSLIDSCVNMPSAGSKDPAIFHTSIATVAHLIEGHKVSGFGLCPASVYVEMASAAAQVVLEHAGSMPTGSLTKLSGITFSNPLVYSPDVSRTISIEISLCPAGEPHTGTFEISSYPADQPNKCQAHCSGAFDLASVASSTSKLALSGTMVQRRKKSVLNDNASETFHTRTAYNVVFSRIVAYSPLYHTMKTITIDSDGNDAYAVVQLPTDAISGDYVVNPIFMDTLLHAAGFLINLNAANNEAFICAQVDKINVVPELIKNDATYGVYCSIGMLSDTMAVADAYAVDLAQGTVVAHMKRLHFRRLRTAGFKSLLSSAVSRSTVVSSSSGVVTPCSVESGATLLENDPPANIPDTSALMEKLKATMGSVLDMSPKLLGEDQELERLGLDSLMSIEAHHALSTSLNIPLPDNLFVTAKSIRDLFETISQCTVSQVLRADLKATLSPKPIAPSTPVCQPAPLAVQLQSSPVAASTIKDIMASVLDMPAHDLRDDVDLERLGLDSLMSIEAHHALCSALKMELPADILLTCKTIRDLQAAIAPTPAPAPQPTTVVETFGTEINPIHIQSSERTDRAPLFLIHDGGGLASQYKKLGDLDRPVFGIHNPKFAAGGRWEGGIVEMASHYSGLVQQQLNGGTECLLGGWSVGGVLAYEVSRQLASAGINVSGLIFIDSPYPQTVSTLTDTVIDAVFSMKGKGPSKLRDLARDNIKSLTRSLVAYDHTASPAYQFHAPPAIMLACSEGVDVSRIDSGSTKWLADRKDLSNMVVEWEDALNAKVPVLEIPGNHFEIFESQNVSQVTQKLRQALIMLA
;
A
#
# COMPACT_ATOMS: atom_id res chain seq x y z
N MET A 1 30.63 48.80 0.54
CA MET A 1 30.93 49.09 1.96
C MET A 1 29.95 48.28 2.81
N PRO A 2 30.31 47.07 3.27
CA PRO A 2 29.46 46.31 4.18
C PRO A 2 29.69 46.77 5.63
N SER A 3 28.59 46.95 6.38
CA SER A 3 28.56 47.40 7.76
C SER A 3 29.13 46.35 8.71
N THR A 4 30.41 46.51 9.07
CA THR A 4 31.06 45.76 10.14
C THR A 4 30.92 46.55 11.45
N SER A 5 29.99 46.12 12.30
CA SER A 5 30.01 46.48 13.73
C SER A 5 29.52 45.32 14.58
N GLN A 6 30.26 44.20 14.56
CA GLN A 6 30.25 43.31 15.72
C GLN A 6 31.07 44.01 16.81
N GLN A 7 30.41 44.51 17.85
CA GLN A 7 31.08 45.03 19.05
C GLN A 7 31.88 43.89 19.69
N SER A 8 33.21 43.98 19.62
CA SER A 8 34.09 43.03 20.30
C SER A 8 33.96 43.22 21.82
N SER A 9 33.72 42.13 22.55
CA SER A 9 33.63 42.15 24.01
C SER A 9 35.02 42.03 24.64
N TYR A 10 35.38 42.95 25.54
CA TYR A 10 36.66 42.95 26.26
C TYR A 10 36.45 42.50 27.70
N LEU A 11 37.01 41.33 28.04
CA LEU A 11 36.88 40.72 29.37
C LEU A 11 38.24 40.77 30.11
N PRO A 12 38.32 41.49 31.24
CA PRO A 12 39.56 41.59 32.01
C PRO A 12 39.84 40.33 32.83
N SER A 13 41.08 39.86 32.87
CA SER A 13 41.52 38.81 33.80
C SER A 13 41.84 39.37 35.20
N LEU A 14 42.31 40.62 35.27
CA LEU A 14 42.65 41.33 36.50
C LEU A 14 42.37 42.84 36.35
N ARG A 15 42.10 43.54 37.46
CA ARG A 15 41.97 45.01 37.49
C ARG A 15 42.65 45.59 38.72
N LYS A 16 43.27 46.76 38.53
CA LYS A 16 43.93 47.50 39.62
C LYS A 16 42.89 47.89 40.69
N ASN A 17 43.20 47.61 41.96
CA ASN A 17 42.37 47.89 43.13
C ASN A 17 41.01 47.17 43.15
N ALA A 18 40.87 46.06 42.42
CA ALA A 18 39.70 45.19 42.48
C ALA A 18 40.11 43.81 43.01
N ASN A 19 39.15 43.07 43.55
CA ASN A 19 39.42 41.70 43.99
C ASN A 19 39.59 40.78 42.77
N ASP A 20 40.72 40.09 42.70
CA ASP A 20 41.08 39.22 41.57
C ASP A 20 40.02 38.13 41.31
N TRP A 21 39.45 37.56 42.37
CA TRP A 21 38.40 36.54 42.28
C TRP A 21 37.10 37.09 41.66
N GLU A 22 36.70 38.29 42.09
CA GLU A 22 35.49 38.94 41.58
C GLU A 22 35.64 39.31 40.10
N VAL A 23 36.80 39.84 39.71
CA VAL A 23 37.09 40.23 38.33
C VAL A 23 37.09 39.01 37.40
N LEU A 24 37.78 37.94 37.79
CA LEU A 24 37.86 36.73 36.98
C LEU A 24 36.52 36.00 36.88
N SER A 25 35.78 35.89 37.99
CA SER A 25 34.46 35.24 38.02
C SER A 25 33.43 36.01 37.20
N ALA A 26 33.45 37.35 37.24
CA ALA A 26 32.58 38.20 36.41
C ALA A 26 32.89 38.06 34.91
N SER A 27 34.17 37.94 34.54
CA SER A 27 34.59 37.69 33.16
C SER A 27 34.17 36.31 32.67
N LEU A 28 34.29 35.27 33.50
CA LEU A 28 33.82 33.93 33.17
C LEU A 28 32.29 33.87 33.03
N ALA A 29 31.54 34.54 33.91
CA ALA A 29 30.08 34.65 33.80
C ALA A 29 29.65 35.39 32.53
N SER A 30 30.34 36.47 32.17
CA SER A 30 30.09 37.18 30.91
C SER A 30 30.38 36.30 29.70
N LEU A 31 31.43 35.47 29.75
CA LEU A 31 31.76 34.54 28.66
C LEU A 31 30.74 33.40 28.55
N TYR A 32 30.14 32.95 29.66
CA TYR A 32 29.06 31.95 29.68
C TYR A 32 27.78 32.43 28.99
N CYS A 33 27.48 33.72 29.08
CA CYS A 33 26.35 34.34 28.37
C CYS A 33 26.59 34.50 26.85
N THR A 34 27.73 34.03 26.34
CA THR A 34 28.04 33.98 24.90
C THR A 34 28.07 32.53 24.39
N HIS A 35 28.27 32.34 23.09
CA HIS A 35 28.42 30.99 22.50
C HIS A 35 29.79 30.33 22.77
N ALA A 36 30.62 30.91 23.65
CA ALA A 36 31.93 30.35 23.98
C ALA A 36 31.83 29.10 24.86
N SER A 37 32.45 28.01 24.44
CA SER A 37 32.50 26.76 25.20
C SER A 37 33.50 26.85 26.37
N LEU A 38 32.99 26.91 27.60
CA LEU A 38 33.79 26.95 28.84
C LEU A 38 33.98 25.56 29.46
N GLN A 39 35.25 25.20 29.74
CA GLN A 39 35.60 23.96 30.46
C GLN A 39 35.58 24.19 31.98
N TRP A 40 34.40 24.35 32.57
CA TRP A 40 34.21 24.70 33.99
C TRP A 40 34.96 23.81 34.99
N ARG A 41 35.01 22.50 34.74
CA ARG A 41 35.74 21.56 35.61
C ARG A 41 37.24 21.87 35.68
N LYS A 42 37.85 22.30 34.58
CA LYS A 42 39.26 22.70 34.55
C LYS A 42 39.47 24.06 35.22
N ALA A 43 38.53 24.99 35.01
CA ALA A 43 38.62 26.33 35.60
C ALA A 43 38.65 26.30 37.14
N PHE A 44 38.00 25.31 37.76
CA PHE A 44 37.91 25.18 39.22
C PHE A 44 38.67 23.99 39.81
N ALA A 45 39.43 23.25 39.00
CA ALA A 45 40.12 22.02 39.42
C ALA A 45 41.04 22.23 40.64
N ASP A 46 41.79 23.35 40.65
CA ASP A 46 42.75 23.66 41.70
C ASP A 46 42.12 24.35 42.93
N LEU A 47 40.91 24.91 42.75
CA LEU A 47 40.24 25.74 43.76
C LEU A 47 39.31 24.92 44.66
N CYS A 48 38.68 23.87 44.13
CA CYS A 48 37.76 23.00 44.86
C CYS A 48 37.90 21.54 44.40
N PRO A 49 39.02 20.86 44.74
CA PRO A 49 39.23 19.46 44.39
C PRO A 49 38.21 18.51 45.05
N GLY A 50 37.49 18.97 46.08
CA GLY A 50 36.39 18.25 46.74
C GLY A 50 34.99 18.66 46.28
N ALA A 51 34.84 19.38 45.17
CA ALA A 51 33.53 19.78 44.67
C ALA A 51 32.66 18.54 44.37
N VAL A 52 31.48 18.49 44.96
CA VAL A 52 30.47 17.44 44.75
C VAL A 52 29.25 18.04 44.06
N LEU A 53 28.50 17.19 43.34
CA LEU A 53 27.19 17.57 42.82
C LEU A 53 26.25 17.78 44.01
N THR A 54 25.71 18.99 44.13
CA THR A 54 24.71 19.36 45.13
C THR A 54 23.38 19.60 44.46
N ASP A 55 22.30 19.15 45.08
CA ASP A 55 20.94 19.41 44.60
C ASP A 55 20.63 20.91 44.66
N LEU A 56 20.21 21.46 43.52
CA LEU A 56 19.73 22.83 43.40
C LEU A 56 18.19 22.83 43.34
N PRO A 57 17.54 23.98 43.58
CA PRO A 57 16.12 24.13 43.29
C PRO A 57 15.81 23.63 41.88
N ALA A 58 14.73 22.87 41.74
CA ALA A 58 14.30 22.34 40.45
C ALA A 58 14.09 23.47 39.43
N TYR A 59 14.27 23.17 38.15
CA TYR A 59 14.01 24.12 37.08
C TYR A 59 12.57 24.66 37.22
N PRO A 60 12.36 25.98 37.31
CA PRO A 60 11.03 26.55 37.49
C PRO A 60 10.28 26.47 36.15
N PHE A 61 9.72 25.29 35.85
CA PHE A 61 8.88 25.11 34.68
C PHE A 61 7.73 26.12 34.69
N ALA A 62 7.43 26.67 33.51
CA ALA A 62 6.24 27.50 33.35
C ALA A 62 5.01 26.69 33.76
N GLN A 63 4.24 27.19 34.72
CA GLN A 63 3.01 26.55 35.22
C GLN A 63 1.84 26.81 34.27
N ASN A 64 2.02 26.47 33.00
CA ASN A 64 0.94 26.47 32.04
C ASN A 64 0.08 25.23 32.29
N ASN A 65 -1.23 25.42 32.42
CA ASN A 65 -2.18 24.32 32.61
C ASN A 65 -2.33 23.53 31.31
N TYR A 66 -1.67 22.38 31.24
CA TYR A 66 -1.87 21.38 30.18
C TYR A 66 -2.59 20.18 30.79
N TRP A 67 -3.88 20.36 31.07
CA TRP A 67 -4.78 19.28 31.51
C TRP A 67 -5.95 19.20 30.54
N VAL A 68 -6.24 17.99 30.07
CA VAL A 68 -7.55 17.65 29.52
C VAL A 68 -8.38 17.16 30.70
N ALA A 69 -9.49 17.83 31.00
CA ALA A 69 -10.36 17.41 32.09
C ALA A 69 -10.87 16.00 31.78
N PHE A 70 -10.48 15.03 32.59
CA PHE A 70 -11.01 13.68 32.55
C PHE A 70 -12.30 13.68 33.38
N GLU A 71 -13.45 13.62 32.72
CA GLU A 71 -14.72 13.37 33.39
C GLU A 71 -14.90 11.87 33.58
N GLU A 72 -14.76 11.43 34.83
CA GLU A 72 -15.15 10.09 35.25
C GLU A 72 -16.69 10.06 35.32
N ASP A 73 -17.33 9.17 34.57
CA ASP A 73 -18.79 8.91 34.62
C ASP A 73 -19.18 8.46 36.03
N SER A 74 -19.41 9.44 36.91
CA SER A 74 -20.05 9.21 38.19
C SER A 74 -21.55 9.45 38.02
N PRO A 75 -22.41 8.52 38.47
CA PRO A 75 -23.84 8.59 38.20
C PRO A 75 -24.43 9.73 39.03
N LYS A 76 -24.67 10.88 38.41
CA LYS A 76 -25.34 12.01 39.07
C LYS A 76 -26.39 12.66 38.18
N GLU A 77 -27.61 12.50 38.65
CA GLU A 77 -28.66 13.50 38.75
C GLU A 77 -28.59 14.69 37.79
N VAL A 78 -29.54 14.62 36.86
CA VAL A 78 -30.12 15.69 36.06
C VAL A 78 -30.04 17.07 36.74
N GLN A 79 -29.14 17.91 36.25
CA GLN A 79 -29.31 19.36 36.22
C GLN A 79 -28.98 19.88 34.82
N PRO A 80 -29.64 20.97 34.39
CA PRO A 80 -29.93 21.21 32.98
C PRO A 80 -28.69 21.68 32.24
N GLU A 81 -28.27 20.89 31.24
CA GLU A 81 -27.21 21.22 30.30
C GLU A 81 -27.53 22.51 29.54
N VAL A 82 -26.50 23.34 29.41
CA VAL A 82 -26.37 24.32 28.34
C VAL A 82 -26.37 23.52 27.04
N SER A 83 -27.40 23.71 26.24
CA SER A 83 -27.70 23.03 24.97
C SER A 83 -26.46 22.79 24.10
N ALA A 84 -26.09 21.52 23.94
CA ALA A 84 -25.26 21.04 22.83
C ALA A 84 -25.91 21.45 21.49
N PRO A 85 -25.12 21.74 20.44
CA PRO A 85 -25.69 21.99 19.12
C PRO A 85 -26.52 20.78 18.68
N GLU A 86 -27.76 21.02 18.23
CA GLU A 86 -28.69 19.98 17.77
C GLU A 86 -28.02 19.05 16.74
N ALA A 87 -28.29 17.75 16.84
CA ALA A 87 -27.80 16.76 15.88
C ALA A 87 -28.23 17.16 14.44
N PRO A 88 -27.34 17.06 13.44
CA PRO A 88 -27.69 17.40 12.07
C PRO A 88 -28.79 16.47 11.51
N ASN A 89 -29.66 17.01 10.65
CA ASN A 89 -30.80 16.31 10.04
C ASN A 89 -30.37 15.32 8.94
N PHE A 90 -29.43 14.40 9.23
CA PHE A 90 -29.00 13.36 8.27
C PHE A 90 -28.87 12.00 8.96
N SER A 91 -29.46 10.96 8.38
CA SER A 91 -29.56 9.64 9.02
C SER A 91 -28.24 8.87 9.14
N LEU A 92 -27.17 9.31 8.48
CA LEU A 92 -25.83 8.69 8.59
C LEU A 92 -24.85 9.51 9.43
N ILE A 93 -25.33 10.53 10.15
CA ILE A 93 -24.53 11.36 11.05
C ILE A 93 -25.21 11.38 12.43
N ASP A 94 -24.57 10.77 13.42
CA ASP A 94 -25.17 10.69 14.77
C ASP A 94 -24.94 11.97 15.58
N SER A 95 -23.74 12.54 15.48
CA SER A 95 -23.38 13.74 16.23
C SER A 95 -22.31 14.58 15.56
N CYS A 96 -22.30 15.87 15.89
CA CYS A 96 -21.21 16.77 15.55
C CYS A 96 -20.36 17.05 16.79
N VAL A 97 -19.08 16.66 16.73
CA VAL A 97 -18.14 16.77 17.85
C VAL A 97 -17.39 18.10 17.82
N ASN A 98 -17.03 18.55 16.63
CA ASN A 98 -16.38 19.84 16.43
C ASN A 98 -17.01 20.56 15.25
N MET A 99 -17.51 21.78 15.48
CA MET A 99 -17.79 22.73 14.41
C MET A 99 -16.84 23.92 14.50
N PRO A 100 -16.07 24.22 13.44
CA PRO A 100 -15.20 25.37 13.45
C PRO A 100 -16.01 26.66 13.46
N SER A 101 -15.61 27.58 14.34
CA SER A 101 -16.10 28.96 14.30
C SER A 101 -15.67 29.62 12.98
N ALA A 102 -16.48 30.56 12.48
CA ALA A 102 -16.21 31.26 11.22
C ALA A 102 -14.77 31.84 11.19
N GLY A 103 -13.94 31.34 10.28
CA GLY A 103 -12.54 31.76 10.10
C GLY A 103 -11.49 30.91 10.84
N SER A 104 -11.87 29.89 11.61
CA SER A 104 -10.93 28.89 12.13
C SER A 104 -10.41 27.99 11.00
N LYS A 105 -9.19 27.47 11.18
CA LYS A 105 -8.59 26.44 10.30
C LYS A 105 -8.85 25.02 10.80
N ASP A 106 -9.51 24.88 11.95
CA ASP A 106 -9.80 23.57 12.51
C ASP A 106 -10.83 22.83 11.64
N PRO A 107 -10.68 21.51 11.46
CA PRO A 107 -11.65 20.73 10.72
C PRO A 107 -12.95 20.55 11.51
N ALA A 108 -14.07 20.49 10.81
CA ALA A 108 -15.31 19.99 11.41
C ALA A 108 -15.25 18.47 11.54
N ILE A 109 -15.71 17.93 12.67
CA ILE A 109 -15.64 16.50 12.98
C ILE A 109 -17.04 16.02 13.35
N PHE A 110 -17.49 14.99 12.64
CA PHE A 110 -18.75 14.29 12.89
C PHE A 110 -18.48 12.84 13.25
N HIS A 111 -19.30 12.27 14.12
CA HIS A 111 -19.23 10.87 14.49
C HIS A 111 -20.50 10.12 14.10
N THR A 112 -20.29 8.87 13.69
CA THR A 112 -21.35 7.90 13.41
C THR A 112 -20.94 6.55 13.96
N SER A 113 -21.80 5.91 14.72
CA SER A 113 -21.59 4.54 15.16
C SER A 113 -21.63 3.60 13.97
N ILE A 114 -20.73 2.61 13.92
CA ILE A 114 -20.79 1.57 12.89
C ILE A 114 -22.12 0.80 12.94
N ALA A 115 -22.79 0.77 14.09
CA ALA A 115 -24.12 0.18 14.24
C ALA A 115 -25.19 0.93 13.41
N THR A 116 -25.08 2.26 13.29
CA THR A 116 -26.01 3.10 12.51
C THR A 116 -26.00 2.70 11.02
N VAL A 117 -24.81 2.40 10.49
CA VAL A 117 -24.62 1.98 9.10
C VAL A 117 -24.60 0.46 8.90
N ALA A 118 -24.67 -0.34 9.97
CA ALA A 118 -24.49 -1.79 9.93
C ALA A 118 -25.39 -2.48 8.91
N HIS A 119 -26.67 -2.13 8.87
CA HIS A 119 -27.64 -2.71 7.96
C HIS A 119 -27.30 -2.48 6.46
N LEU A 120 -26.66 -1.35 6.13
CA LEU A 120 -26.15 -1.07 4.78
C LEU A 120 -24.90 -1.92 4.49
N ILE A 121 -24.01 -2.04 5.47
CA ILE A 121 -22.78 -2.84 5.37
C ILE A 121 -23.07 -4.34 5.23
N GLU A 122 -23.97 -4.87 6.06
CA GLU A 122 -24.39 -6.28 6.01
C GLU A 122 -25.15 -6.62 4.72
N GLY A 123 -25.74 -5.62 4.09
CA GLY A 123 -26.37 -5.75 2.78
C GLY A 123 -25.37 -5.92 1.63
N HIS A 124 -24.08 -5.69 1.87
CA HIS A 124 -22.98 -5.72 0.91
C HIS A 124 -21.86 -6.65 1.39
N LYS A 125 -22.05 -7.98 1.25
CA LYS A 125 -21.09 -8.98 1.75
C LYS A 125 -20.10 -9.40 0.67
N VAL A 126 -18.83 -9.07 0.84
CA VAL A 126 -17.77 -9.49 -0.09
C VAL A 126 -17.01 -10.66 0.51
N SER A 127 -16.95 -11.79 -0.19
CA SER A 127 -16.35 -13.04 0.32
C SER A 127 -16.86 -13.48 1.72
N GLY A 128 -18.12 -13.16 2.05
CA GLY A 128 -18.75 -13.49 3.33
C GLY A 128 -18.66 -12.41 4.42
N PHE A 129 -17.87 -11.35 4.23
CA PHE A 129 -17.71 -10.26 5.20
C PHE A 129 -18.53 -9.03 4.80
N GLY A 130 -19.26 -8.42 5.74
CA GLY A 130 -19.98 -7.17 5.51
C GLY A 130 -18.99 -6.03 5.30
N LEU A 131 -18.84 -5.58 4.06
CA LEU A 131 -17.90 -4.54 3.67
C LEU A 131 -18.66 -3.25 3.36
N CYS A 132 -18.23 -2.13 3.94
CA CYS A 132 -18.89 -0.84 3.71
C CYS A 132 -18.87 -0.46 2.23
N PRO A 133 -20.03 -0.26 1.58
CA PRO A 133 -20.09 0.08 0.17
C PRO A 133 -19.66 1.53 -0.08
N ALA A 134 -19.09 1.77 -1.26
CA ALA A 134 -18.60 3.09 -1.67
C ALA A 134 -19.68 4.19 -1.58
N SER A 135 -20.93 3.85 -1.88
CA SER A 135 -22.08 4.75 -1.78
C SER A 135 -22.34 5.30 -0.38
N VAL A 136 -22.04 4.53 0.67
CA VAL A 136 -22.22 4.97 2.07
C VAL A 136 -21.21 6.05 2.45
N TYR A 137 -19.95 5.91 2.03
CA TYR A 137 -18.96 6.97 2.21
C TYR A 137 -19.32 8.25 1.45
N VAL A 138 -19.83 8.11 0.23
CA VAL A 138 -20.27 9.25 -0.61
C VAL A 138 -21.39 10.02 0.08
N GLU A 139 -22.35 9.32 0.69
CA GLU A 139 -23.45 9.95 1.42
C GLU A 139 -22.96 10.65 2.69
N MET A 140 -22.14 9.97 3.52
CA MET A 140 -21.57 10.57 4.74
C MET A 140 -20.76 11.84 4.42
N ALA A 141 -19.90 11.81 3.39
CA ALA A 141 -19.13 12.96 2.95
C ALA A 141 -20.02 14.10 2.44
N SER A 142 -21.06 13.78 1.66
CA SER A 142 -21.98 14.79 1.11
C SER A 142 -22.79 15.47 2.20
N ALA A 143 -23.35 14.70 3.13
CA ALA A 143 -24.12 15.19 4.26
C ALA A 143 -23.27 16.08 5.18
N ALA A 144 -22.09 15.61 5.58
CA ALA A 144 -21.19 16.37 6.46
C ALA A 144 -20.70 17.67 5.80
N ALA A 145 -20.33 17.62 4.52
CA ALA A 145 -19.95 18.82 3.78
C ALA A 145 -21.11 19.83 3.67
N GLN A 146 -22.35 19.35 3.46
CA GLN A 146 -23.52 20.22 3.41
C GLN A 146 -23.75 20.92 4.75
N VAL A 147 -23.70 20.19 5.87
CA VAL A 147 -23.85 20.78 7.23
C VAL A 147 -22.81 21.86 7.49
N VAL A 148 -21.54 21.62 7.13
CA VAL A 148 -20.45 22.59 7.31
C VAL A 148 -20.65 23.83 6.47
N LEU A 149 -21.03 23.68 5.20
CA LEU A 149 -21.22 24.82 4.31
C LEU A 149 -22.46 25.67 4.68
N GLU A 150 -23.53 25.03 5.17
CA GLU A 150 -24.71 25.70 5.72
C GLU A 150 -24.34 26.50 6.98
N HIS A 151 -23.59 25.88 7.91
CA HIS A 151 -23.11 26.55 9.12
C HIS A 151 -22.19 27.74 8.81
N ALA A 152 -21.32 27.61 7.80
CA ALA A 152 -20.43 28.68 7.35
C ALA A 152 -21.16 29.80 6.57
N GLY A 153 -22.49 29.71 6.38
CA GLY A 153 -23.27 30.67 5.58
C GLY A 153 -22.86 30.70 4.09
N SER A 154 -22.19 29.63 3.63
CA SER A 154 -21.57 29.54 2.31
C SER A 154 -22.39 28.69 1.32
N MET A 155 -23.62 28.31 1.69
CA MET A 155 -24.57 27.59 0.83
C MET A 155 -25.78 28.45 0.47
N PRO A 156 -25.76 29.15 -0.70
CA PRO A 156 -26.93 29.83 -1.24
C PRO A 156 -28.06 28.84 -1.59
N THR A 157 -29.31 29.29 -1.54
CA THR A 157 -30.47 28.50 -2.01
C THR A 157 -30.28 28.02 -3.44
N GLY A 158 -30.53 26.73 -3.69
CA GLY A 158 -30.32 26.11 -5.01
C GLY A 158 -28.85 25.74 -5.29
N SER A 159 -28.05 25.53 -4.24
CA SER A 159 -26.70 24.99 -4.33
C SER A 159 -26.66 23.52 -3.93
N LEU A 160 -25.64 22.81 -4.41
CA LEU A 160 -25.36 21.42 -4.08
C LEU A 160 -23.85 21.18 -3.99
N THR A 161 -23.49 20.08 -3.32
CA THR A 161 -22.11 19.64 -3.17
C THR A 161 -21.74 18.64 -4.26
N LYS A 162 -20.56 18.81 -4.87
CA LYS A 162 -19.98 17.84 -5.82
C LYS A 162 -18.74 17.22 -5.22
N LEU A 163 -18.67 15.90 -5.21
CA LEU A 163 -17.49 15.19 -4.77
C LEU A 163 -16.55 14.88 -5.95
N SER A 164 -15.24 14.92 -5.69
CA SER A 164 -14.20 14.58 -6.65
C SER A 164 -12.95 14.01 -5.99
N GLY A 165 -12.17 13.26 -6.76
CA GLY A 165 -10.92 12.66 -6.28
C GLY A 165 -11.11 11.67 -5.12
N ILE A 166 -12.24 10.95 -5.10
CA ILE A 166 -12.61 10.06 -4.00
C ILE A 166 -11.74 8.79 -4.07
N THR A 167 -11.02 8.47 -3.00
CA THR A 167 -10.16 7.29 -2.92
C THR A 167 -10.59 6.40 -1.77
N PHE A 168 -10.69 5.09 -2.01
CA PHE A 168 -11.00 4.08 -1.00
C PHE A 168 -9.72 3.32 -0.60
N SER A 169 -9.14 3.70 0.53
CA SER A 169 -7.80 3.28 0.94
C SER A 169 -7.79 1.96 1.72
N ASN A 170 -8.71 1.79 2.68
CA ASN A 170 -8.78 0.61 3.54
C ASN A 170 -10.25 0.14 3.74
N PRO A 171 -10.51 -1.17 3.80
CA PRO A 171 -11.86 -1.69 4.00
C PRO A 171 -12.38 -1.37 5.41
N LEU A 172 -13.62 -0.92 5.51
CA LEU A 172 -14.38 -0.89 6.76
C LEU A 172 -15.28 -2.13 6.81
N VAL A 173 -14.99 -3.04 7.72
CA VAL A 173 -15.73 -4.30 7.88
C VAL A 173 -16.57 -4.21 9.14
N TYR A 174 -17.86 -4.54 9.03
CA TYR A 174 -18.74 -4.66 10.18
C TYR A 174 -18.63 -6.05 10.82
N SER A 175 -18.53 -6.06 12.14
CA SER A 175 -18.66 -7.26 12.97
C SER A 175 -19.51 -6.90 14.18
N PRO A 176 -20.54 -7.70 14.54
CA PRO A 176 -21.42 -7.40 15.66
C PRO A 176 -20.69 -7.35 17.01
N ASP A 177 -19.58 -8.08 17.14
CA ASP A 177 -18.79 -8.16 18.37
C ASP A 177 -17.81 -6.99 18.56
N VAL A 178 -17.69 -6.10 17.56
CA VAL A 178 -16.69 -5.01 17.55
C VAL A 178 -17.38 -3.68 17.36
N SER A 179 -17.48 -2.91 18.45
CA SER A 179 -17.95 -1.53 18.38
C SER A 179 -16.88 -0.61 17.77
N ARG A 180 -17.27 0.18 16.77
CA ARG A 180 -16.42 1.19 16.14
C ARG A 180 -17.17 2.50 15.97
N THR A 181 -16.44 3.58 16.12
CA THR A 181 -16.91 4.91 15.76
C THR A 181 -16.27 5.29 14.43
N ILE A 182 -17.10 5.72 13.49
CA ILE A 182 -16.70 6.31 12.21
C ILE A 182 -16.57 7.82 12.45
N SER A 183 -15.42 8.38 12.11
CA SER A 183 -15.14 9.81 12.16
C SER A 183 -15.13 10.37 10.76
N ILE A 184 -15.87 11.45 10.54
CA ILE A 184 -15.97 12.17 9.27
C ILE A 184 -15.40 13.57 9.52
N GLU A 185 -14.23 13.83 8.94
CA GLU A 185 -13.51 15.08 9.06
C GLU A 185 -13.73 15.92 7.79
N ILE A 186 -14.14 17.18 7.95
CA ILE A 186 -14.36 18.14 6.86
C ILE A 186 -13.46 19.36 7.07
N SER A 187 -12.60 19.64 6.11
CA SER A 187 -11.70 20.81 6.10
C SER A 187 -12.08 21.77 4.97
N LEU A 188 -12.35 23.03 5.28
CA LEU A 188 -12.59 24.07 4.27
C LEU A 188 -11.27 24.62 3.75
N CYS A 189 -11.14 24.75 2.43
CA CYS A 189 -9.94 25.30 1.80
C CYS A 189 -9.98 26.85 1.77
N PRO A 190 -8.82 27.53 1.89
CA PRO A 190 -8.74 28.97 1.70
C PRO A 190 -9.19 29.42 0.30
N ALA A 191 -9.64 30.68 0.20
CA ALA A 191 -10.03 31.26 -1.08
C ALA A 191 -8.85 31.26 -2.08
N GLY A 192 -9.06 30.69 -3.27
CA GLY A 192 -8.07 30.59 -4.34
C GLY A 192 -7.52 29.16 -4.57
N GLU A 193 -7.77 28.24 -3.64
CA GLU A 193 -7.54 26.81 -3.84
C GLU A 193 -8.51 26.21 -4.89
N PRO A 194 -8.14 25.08 -5.54
CA PRO A 194 -8.94 24.51 -6.63
C PRO A 194 -10.28 23.92 -6.15
N HIS A 195 -10.40 23.63 -4.85
CA HIS A 195 -11.57 23.02 -4.24
C HIS A 195 -12.15 23.86 -3.11
N THR A 196 -13.44 23.66 -2.82
CA THR A 196 -14.10 24.32 -1.67
C THR A 196 -13.64 23.72 -0.34
N GLY A 197 -13.44 22.40 -0.29
CA GLY A 197 -12.91 21.70 0.87
C GLY A 197 -12.51 20.27 0.58
N THR A 198 -11.97 19.61 1.60
CA THR A 198 -11.57 18.19 1.59
C THR A 198 -12.26 17.44 2.70
N PHE A 199 -12.41 16.12 2.52
CA PHE A 199 -12.97 15.24 3.54
C PHE A 199 -12.09 14.00 3.73
N GLU A 200 -12.10 13.48 4.96
CA GLU A 200 -11.54 12.19 5.32
C GLU A 200 -12.52 11.43 6.22
N ILE A 201 -12.74 10.16 5.92
CA ILE A 201 -13.57 9.25 6.70
C ILE A 201 -12.69 8.14 7.23
N SER A 202 -12.63 8.04 8.54
CA SER A 202 -11.83 7.07 9.28
C SER A 202 -12.68 6.33 10.31
N SER A 203 -12.17 5.25 10.89
CA SER A 203 -12.80 4.62 12.03
C SER A 203 -11.79 4.24 13.10
N TYR A 204 -12.25 4.19 14.34
CA TYR A 204 -11.47 3.69 15.46
C TYR A 204 -12.34 2.78 16.35
N PRO A 205 -11.74 1.75 16.98
CA PRO A 205 -12.42 0.94 17.97
C PRO A 205 -12.86 1.79 19.18
N ALA A 206 -14.04 1.51 19.73
CA ALA A 206 -14.57 2.28 20.87
C ALA A 206 -13.64 2.22 22.11
N ASP A 207 -12.85 1.15 22.25
CA ASP A 207 -11.89 0.92 23.33
C ASP A 207 -10.51 1.55 23.08
N GLN A 208 -10.18 1.96 21.85
CA GLN A 208 -8.87 2.47 21.46
C GLN A 208 -8.97 3.64 20.46
N PRO A 209 -9.39 4.85 20.90
CA PRO A 209 -9.59 6.00 20.01
C PRO A 209 -8.31 6.47 19.29
N ASN A 210 -7.13 6.17 19.85
CA ASN A 210 -5.85 6.53 19.23
C ASN A 210 -5.48 5.64 18.02
N LYS A 211 -6.22 4.56 17.77
CA LYS A 211 -5.92 3.60 16.69
C LYS A 211 -6.86 3.83 15.50
N CYS A 212 -6.73 5.01 14.91
CA CYS A 212 -7.54 5.47 13.79
C CYS A 212 -7.11 4.82 12.46
N GLN A 213 -8.07 4.34 11.67
CA GLN A 213 -7.86 3.79 10.34
C GLN A 213 -8.63 4.62 9.30
N ALA A 214 -7.90 5.27 8.39
CA ALA A 214 -8.51 6.00 7.28
C ALA A 214 -9.10 5.04 6.23
N HIS A 215 -10.33 5.28 5.80
CA HIS A 215 -11.06 4.43 4.85
C HIS A 215 -11.30 5.12 3.51
N CYS A 216 -11.73 6.36 3.54
CA CYS A 216 -12.12 7.11 2.35
C CYS A 216 -11.67 8.57 2.47
N SER A 217 -11.15 9.16 1.40
CA SER A 217 -10.84 10.60 1.36
C SER A 217 -11.14 11.19 0.00
N GLY A 218 -11.31 12.51 -0.06
CA GLY A 218 -11.56 13.22 -1.31
C GLY A 218 -11.75 14.72 -1.14
N ALA A 219 -12.19 15.38 -2.20
CA ALA A 219 -12.47 16.81 -2.23
C ALA A 219 -13.93 17.09 -2.60
N PHE A 220 -14.43 18.25 -2.22
CA PHE A 220 -15.76 18.71 -2.59
C PHE A 220 -15.80 20.17 -3.03
N ASP A 221 -16.74 20.44 -3.94
CA ASP A 221 -16.97 21.75 -4.53
C ASP A 221 -18.42 22.18 -4.40
N LEU A 222 -18.61 23.47 -4.13
CA LEU A 222 -19.91 24.11 -4.20
C LEU A 222 -20.30 24.37 -5.67
N ALA A 223 -21.51 23.97 -6.05
CA ALA A 223 -22.06 24.23 -7.38
C ALA A 223 -23.55 24.58 -7.33
N SER A 224 -24.04 25.36 -8.31
CA SER A 224 -25.47 25.60 -8.44
C SER A 224 -26.19 24.41 -9.09
N VAL A 225 -27.43 24.14 -8.66
CA VAL A 225 -28.34 23.15 -9.26
C VAL A 225 -28.44 23.40 -10.78
N ALA A 226 -28.63 24.65 -11.20
CA ALA A 226 -28.73 25.01 -12.62
C ALA A 226 -27.48 24.63 -13.44
N SER A 227 -26.27 24.87 -12.91
CA SER A 227 -25.02 24.48 -13.57
C SER A 227 -24.87 22.96 -13.66
N SER A 228 -25.25 22.24 -12.60
CA SER A 228 -25.20 20.79 -12.53
C SER A 228 -26.16 20.13 -13.51
N THR A 229 -27.41 20.59 -13.54
CA THR A 229 -28.44 20.13 -14.47
C THR A 229 -28.05 20.40 -15.92
N SER A 230 -27.50 21.59 -16.22
CA SER A 230 -27.00 21.92 -17.57
C SER A 230 -25.88 20.97 -18.02
N LYS A 231 -24.91 20.67 -17.14
CA LYS A 231 -23.82 19.72 -17.44
C LYS A 231 -24.34 18.29 -17.65
N LEU A 232 -25.36 17.88 -16.93
CA LEU A 232 -26.01 16.58 -17.11
C LEU A 232 -26.78 16.51 -18.44
N ALA A 233 -27.53 17.56 -18.76
CA ALA A 233 -28.29 17.67 -20.01
C ALA A 233 -27.41 17.54 -21.26
N LEU A 234 -26.17 18.09 -21.23
CA LEU A 234 -25.18 17.92 -22.30
C LEU A 234 -24.81 16.45 -22.56
N SER A 235 -24.85 15.60 -21.53
CA SER A 235 -24.56 14.17 -21.67
C SER A 235 -25.76 13.38 -22.21
N GLY A 236 -26.97 13.94 -22.14
CA GLY A 236 -28.20 13.24 -22.49
C GLY A 236 -28.27 12.76 -23.94
N THR A 237 -27.83 13.57 -24.90
CA THR A 237 -27.84 13.18 -26.32
C THR A 237 -26.88 12.01 -26.59
N MET A 238 -25.71 12.02 -25.96
CA MET A 238 -24.72 10.94 -26.03
C MET A 238 -25.29 9.65 -25.43
N VAL A 239 -25.85 9.73 -24.22
CA VAL A 239 -26.42 8.56 -23.51
C VAL A 239 -27.59 7.98 -24.30
N GLN A 240 -28.48 8.81 -24.86
CA GLN A 240 -29.60 8.33 -25.68
C GLN A 240 -29.13 7.64 -26.97
N ARG A 241 -28.08 8.14 -27.62
CA ARG A 241 -27.49 7.49 -28.79
C ARG A 241 -26.87 6.14 -28.43
N ARG A 242 -26.11 6.08 -27.34
CA ARG A 242 -25.46 4.85 -26.86
C ARG A 242 -26.48 3.81 -26.40
N LYS A 243 -27.51 4.22 -25.65
CA LYS A 243 -28.65 3.37 -25.30
C LYS A 243 -29.26 2.69 -26.54
N LYS A 244 -29.56 3.46 -27.58
CA LYS A 244 -30.12 2.91 -28.84
C LYS A 244 -29.14 1.94 -29.51
N SER A 245 -27.84 2.20 -29.43
CA SER A 245 -26.82 1.30 -29.97
C SER A 245 -26.83 -0.04 -29.25
N VAL A 246 -26.79 -0.03 -27.91
CA VAL A 246 -26.79 -1.24 -27.07
C VAL A 246 -28.07 -2.05 -27.26
N LEU A 247 -29.24 -1.39 -27.24
CA LEU A 247 -30.54 -2.07 -27.30
C LEU A 247 -30.95 -2.55 -28.70
N ASN A 248 -30.39 -1.97 -29.77
CA ASN A 248 -30.68 -2.37 -31.14
C ASN A 248 -29.61 -3.32 -31.72
N ASP A 249 -28.60 -3.68 -30.94
CA ASP A 249 -27.61 -4.67 -31.35
C ASP A 249 -28.24 -6.07 -31.30
N ASN A 250 -28.31 -6.73 -32.46
CA ASN A 250 -28.89 -8.06 -32.60
C ASN A 250 -28.10 -9.15 -31.83
N ALA A 251 -26.86 -8.86 -31.44
CA ALA A 251 -26.01 -9.74 -30.65
C ALA A 251 -25.86 -9.27 -29.19
N SER A 252 -26.70 -8.32 -28.74
CA SER A 252 -26.71 -7.91 -27.33
C SER A 252 -27.25 -9.01 -26.41
N GLU A 253 -26.64 -9.12 -25.22
CA GLU A 253 -27.07 -10.06 -24.20
C GLU A 253 -27.78 -9.32 -23.06
N THR A 254 -28.93 -9.84 -22.62
CA THR A 254 -29.68 -9.25 -21.51
C THR A 254 -29.74 -10.20 -20.32
N PHE A 255 -29.34 -9.69 -19.17
CA PHE A 255 -29.38 -10.38 -17.88
C PHE A 255 -30.48 -9.79 -17.00
N HIS A 256 -31.20 -10.65 -16.31
CA HIS A 256 -32.23 -10.26 -15.34
C HIS A 256 -31.68 -10.25 -13.92
N THR A 257 -32.41 -9.60 -12.98
CA THR A 257 -32.03 -9.48 -11.56
C THR A 257 -31.45 -10.76 -10.95
N ARG A 258 -32.12 -11.89 -11.14
CA ARG A 258 -31.69 -13.18 -10.56
C ARG A 258 -30.32 -13.59 -11.07
N THR A 259 -30.09 -13.52 -12.38
CA THR A 259 -28.78 -13.86 -12.97
C THR A 259 -27.72 -12.86 -12.53
N ALA A 260 -28.06 -11.56 -12.49
CA ALA A 260 -27.12 -10.52 -12.11
C ALA A 260 -26.61 -10.70 -10.67
N TYR A 261 -27.52 -10.79 -9.70
CA TYR A 261 -27.15 -10.84 -8.28
C TYR A 261 -26.84 -12.24 -7.75
N ASN A 262 -27.54 -13.28 -8.24
CA ASN A 262 -27.41 -14.63 -7.66
C ASN A 262 -26.43 -15.53 -8.43
N VAL A 263 -25.98 -15.14 -9.62
CA VAL A 263 -25.04 -15.94 -10.42
C VAL A 263 -23.73 -15.18 -10.61
N VAL A 264 -23.77 -13.99 -11.21
CA VAL A 264 -22.55 -13.24 -11.54
C VAL A 264 -21.96 -12.56 -10.30
N PHE A 265 -22.71 -11.68 -9.63
CA PHE A 265 -22.19 -10.98 -8.46
C PHE A 265 -21.87 -11.93 -7.31
N SER A 266 -22.65 -12.99 -7.09
CA SER A 266 -22.45 -13.94 -5.99
C SER A 266 -21.06 -14.56 -5.92
N ARG A 267 -20.30 -14.57 -7.02
CA ARG A 267 -18.89 -15.00 -7.07
C ARG A 267 -17.97 -14.11 -6.23
N ILE A 268 -18.35 -12.84 -6.06
CA ILE A 268 -17.51 -11.80 -5.44
C ILE A 268 -18.27 -11.14 -4.29
N VAL A 269 -19.48 -10.62 -4.56
CA VAL A 269 -20.33 -9.86 -3.64
C VAL A 269 -21.72 -10.50 -3.54
N ALA A 270 -22.08 -10.91 -2.33
CA ALA A 270 -23.44 -11.29 -1.97
C ALA A 270 -24.23 -10.05 -1.51
N TYR A 271 -25.06 -9.55 -2.42
CA TYR A 271 -25.98 -8.45 -2.15
C TYR A 271 -27.27 -8.94 -1.50
N SER A 272 -27.71 -8.26 -0.44
CA SER A 272 -29.03 -8.48 0.14
C SER A 272 -30.15 -7.92 -0.77
N PRO A 273 -31.42 -8.30 -0.55
CA PRO A 273 -32.57 -7.79 -1.33
C PRO A 273 -32.67 -6.26 -1.38
N LEU A 274 -32.14 -5.55 -0.36
CA LEU A 274 -32.06 -4.10 -0.32
C LEU A 274 -31.28 -3.52 -1.51
N TYR A 275 -30.23 -4.21 -1.95
CA TYR A 275 -29.34 -3.78 -3.03
C TYR A 275 -29.76 -4.32 -4.41
N HIS A 276 -30.84 -5.12 -4.51
CA HIS A 276 -31.33 -5.71 -5.76
C HIS A 276 -32.13 -4.70 -6.61
N THR A 277 -31.48 -3.61 -6.97
CA THR A 277 -32.07 -2.50 -7.70
C THR A 277 -32.16 -2.76 -9.19
N MET A 278 -31.21 -3.52 -9.75
CA MET A 278 -31.14 -3.83 -11.18
C MET A 278 -32.21 -4.84 -11.60
N LYS A 279 -33.13 -4.43 -12.46
CA LYS A 279 -34.19 -5.27 -13.04
C LYS A 279 -33.68 -6.03 -14.26
N THR A 280 -33.00 -5.31 -15.14
CA THR A 280 -32.32 -5.86 -16.32
C THR A 280 -31.02 -5.12 -16.57
N ILE A 281 -30.06 -5.77 -17.21
CA ILE A 281 -28.89 -5.14 -17.82
C ILE A 281 -28.62 -5.78 -19.17
N THR A 282 -28.56 -4.94 -20.20
CA THR A 282 -28.25 -5.34 -21.57
C THR A 282 -26.85 -4.88 -21.92
N ILE A 283 -26.01 -5.79 -22.42
CA ILE A 283 -24.61 -5.55 -22.79
C ILE A 283 -24.50 -5.64 -24.31
N ASP A 284 -23.67 -4.76 -24.90
CA ASP A 284 -23.35 -4.82 -26.33
C ASP A 284 -22.49 -6.03 -26.69
N SER A 285 -22.43 -6.36 -27.99
CA SER A 285 -21.63 -7.49 -28.47
C SER A 285 -20.13 -7.36 -28.21
N ASP A 286 -19.62 -6.13 -28.09
CA ASP A 286 -18.21 -5.86 -27.79
C ASP A 286 -17.87 -5.95 -26.29
N GLY A 287 -18.88 -6.05 -25.42
CA GLY A 287 -18.72 -6.13 -23.96
C GLY A 287 -18.21 -4.85 -23.29
N ASN A 288 -18.31 -3.69 -23.95
CA ASN A 288 -17.76 -2.42 -23.48
C ASN A 288 -18.83 -1.41 -23.05
N ASP A 289 -20.05 -1.53 -23.57
CA ASP A 289 -21.17 -0.66 -23.24
C ASP A 289 -22.32 -1.52 -22.66
N ALA A 290 -22.98 -1.02 -21.61
CA ALA A 290 -24.19 -1.66 -21.10
C ALA A 290 -25.24 -0.64 -20.67
N TYR A 291 -26.50 -1.07 -20.73
CA TYR A 291 -27.66 -0.31 -20.30
C TYR A 291 -28.50 -1.13 -19.33
N ALA A 292 -28.57 -0.69 -18.08
CA ALA A 292 -29.39 -1.29 -17.04
C ALA A 292 -30.69 -0.53 -16.85
N VAL A 293 -31.75 -1.25 -16.50
CA VAL A 293 -32.99 -0.69 -15.94
C VAL A 293 -33.00 -0.98 -14.46
N VAL A 294 -33.07 0.06 -13.64
CA VAL A 294 -32.97 -0.02 -12.18
C VAL A 294 -34.17 0.63 -11.51
N GLN A 295 -34.59 0.08 -10.39
CA GLN A 295 -35.64 0.62 -9.54
C GLN A 295 -35.31 0.25 -8.10
N LEU A 296 -35.38 1.21 -7.18
CA LEU A 296 -35.18 0.93 -5.76
C LEU A 296 -36.29 0.01 -5.25
N PRO A 297 -36.00 -0.92 -4.32
CA PRO A 297 -37.04 -1.70 -3.66
C PRO A 297 -38.07 -0.78 -2.98
N THR A 298 -39.34 -1.21 -2.92
CA THR A 298 -40.39 -0.48 -2.20
C THR A 298 -40.09 -0.33 -0.71
N ASP A 299 -39.29 -1.23 -0.16
CA ASP A 299 -38.83 -1.24 1.24
C ASP A 299 -37.46 -0.53 1.38
N ALA A 300 -37.06 0.27 0.39
CA ALA A 300 -35.84 1.05 0.48
C ALA A 300 -35.87 1.94 1.72
N ILE A 301 -34.75 1.95 2.45
CA ILE A 301 -34.64 2.58 3.76
C ILE A 301 -35.06 4.05 3.67
N SER A 302 -36.06 4.41 4.47
CA SER A 302 -36.45 5.79 4.68
C SER A 302 -35.44 6.43 5.62
N GLY A 303 -34.90 7.56 5.21
CA GLY A 303 -33.95 8.35 5.99
C GLY A 303 -33.73 9.70 5.32
N ASP A 304 -33.22 10.62 6.10
CA ASP A 304 -32.81 11.94 5.64
C ASP A 304 -31.41 11.80 5.05
N TYR A 305 -31.35 11.76 3.72
CA TYR A 305 -30.12 11.63 2.94
C TYR A 305 -30.00 12.80 1.97
N VAL A 306 -28.77 13.20 1.64
CA VAL A 306 -28.52 14.08 0.48
C VAL A 306 -28.95 13.35 -0.78
N VAL A 307 -28.50 12.10 -0.96
CA VAL A 307 -29.01 11.18 -1.97
C VAL A 307 -29.04 9.78 -1.38
N ASN A 308 -30.14 9.04 -1.58
CA ASN A 308 -30.25 7.69 -1.06
C ASN A 308 -29.00 6.83 -1.45
N PRO A 309 -28.27 6.25 -0.49
CA PRO A 309 -27.03 5.52 -0.78
C PRO A 309 -27.28 4.31 -1.70
N ILE A 310 -28.45 3.67 -1.59
CA ILE A 310 -28.84 2.54 -2.47
C ILE A 310 -29.03 3.00 -3.92
N PHE A 311 -29.54 4.22 -4.14
CA PHE A 311 -29.61 4.82 -5.48
C PHE A 311 -28.20 5.02 -6.04
N MET A 312 -27.30 5.61 -5.25
CA MET A 312 -25.92 5.86 -5.69
C MET A 312 -25.16 4.56 -6.01
N ASP A 313 -25.42 3.50 -5.25
CA ASP A 313 -24.83 2.18 -5.50
C ASP A 313 -25.29 1.56 -6.82
N THR A 314 -26.46 1.94 -7.35
CA THR A 314 -26.92 1.40 -8.65
C THR A 314 -25.99 1.73 -9.81
N LEU A 315 -25.33 2.91 -9.76
CA LEU A 315 -24.35 3.30 -10.77
C LEU A 315 -23.08 2.44 -10.66
N LEU A 316 -22.67 2.12 -9.43
CA LEU A 316 -21.53 1.24 -9.14
C LEU A 316 -21.84 -0.21 -9.53
N HIS A 317 -23.06 -0.70 -9.30
CA HIS A 317 -23.50 -2.03 -9.72
C HIS A 317 -23.44 -2.21 -11.23
N ALA A 318 -24.01 -1.27 -12.00
CA ALA A 318 -24.03 -1.41 -13.46
C ALA A 318 -22.60 -1.50 -14.02
N ALA A 319 -21.71 -0.61 -13.57
CA ALA A 319 -20.30 -0.62 -13.96
C ALA A 319 -19.55 -1.87 -13.46
N GLY A 320 -19.74 -2.24 -12.20
CA GLY A 320 -19.11 -3.39 -11.57
C GLY A 320 -19.55 -4.71 -12.18
N PHE A 321 -20.81 -4.83 -12.60
CA PHE A 321 -21.33 -6.00 -13.32
C PHE A 321 -20.62 -6.17 -14.66
N LEU A 322 -20.59 -5.11 -15.46
CA LEU A 322 -19.97 -5.14 -16.80
C LEU A 322 -18.49 -5.51 -16.73
N ILE A 323 -17.75 -4.99 -15.75
CA ILE A 323 -16.32 -5.31 -15.57
C ILE A 323 -16.12 -6.74 -15.06
N ASN A 324 -16.89 -7.17 -14.06
CA ASN A 324 -16.67 -8.48 -13.43
C ASN A 324 -17.27 -9.65 -14.22
N LEU A 325 -18.10 -9.40 -15.23
CA LEU A 325 -18.62 -10.45 -16.10
C LEU A 325 -17.49 -11.23 -16.79
N ASN A 326 -16.42 -10.54 -17.17
CA ASN A 326 -15.25 -11.10 -17.86
C ASN A 326 -14.10 -11.46 -16.90
N ALA A 327 -14.30 -11.35 -15.58
CA ALA A 327 -13.28 -11.71 -14.60
C ALA A 327 -13.15 -13.24 -14.47
N ALA A 328 -11.92 -13.73 -14.29
CA ALA A 328 -11.68 -15.14 -14.01
C ALA A 328 -12.26 -15.55 -12.64
N ASN A 329 -12.56 -16.83 -12.43
CA ASN A 329 -13.22 -17.33 -11.20
C ASN A 329 -12.50 -16.98 -9.88
N ASN A 330 -11.19 -16.69 -9.92
CA ASN A 330 -10.37 -16.34 -8.74
C ASN A 330 -9.96 -14.86 -8.72
N GLU A 331 -10.57 -14.02 -9.55
CA GLU A 331 -10.28 -12.59 -9.65
C GLU A 331 -11.56 -11.76 -9.46
N ALA A 332 -11.38 -10.58 -8.86
CA ALA A 332 -12.44 -9.61 -8.65
C ALA A 332 -11.92 -8.20 -8.95
N PHE A 333 -12.73 -7.40 -9.60
CA PHE A 333 -12.50 -5.98 -9.81
C PHE A 333 -13.31 -5.17 -8.81
N ILE A 334 -12.62 -4.47 -7.91
CA ILE A 334 -13.23 -3.69 -6.83
C ILE A 334 -12.95 -2.20 -7.06
N CYS A 335 -13.97 -1.36 -6.86
CA CYS A 335 -13.84 0.09 -6.99
C CYS A 335 -12.85 0.65 -5.95
N ALA A 336 -11.79 1.29 -6.41
CA ALA A 336 -10.74 1.87 -5.57
C ALA A 336 -10.74 3.40 -5.60
N GLN A 337 -11.28 4.02 -6.66
CA GLN A 337 -11.34 5.47 -6.78
C GLN A 337 -12.51 5.91 -7.68
N VAL A 338 -13.05 7.11 -7.41
CA VAL A 338 -14.04 7.81 -8.24
C VAL A 338 -13.57 9.24 -8.48
N ASP A 339 -13.30 9.60 -9.74
CA ASP A 339 -12.76 10.94 -10.03
C ASP A 339 -13.79 12.05 -9.83
N LYS A 340 -15.05 11.82 -10.24
CA LYS A 340 -16.07 12.87 -10.16
C LYS A 340 -17.48 12.32 -10.03
N ILE A 341 -18.22 12.87 -9.08
CA ILE A 341 -19.65 12.61 -8.89
C ILE A 341 -20.43 13.90 -9.14
N ASN A 342 -21.48 13.82 -9.95
CA ASN A 342 -22.42 14.91 -10.16
C ASN A 342 -23.84 14.37 -10.12
N VAL A 343 -24.54 14.65 -9.04
CA VAL A 343 -25.93 14.24 -8.80
C VAL A 343 -26.73 15.48 -8.42
N VAL A 344 -27.99 15.54 -8.89
CA VAL A 344 -28.93 16.59 -8.49
C VAL A 344 -30.01 15.95 -7.62
N PRO A 345 -29.92 16.09 -6.28
CA PRO A 345 -30.85 15.44 -5.34
C PRO A 345 -32.33 15.63 -5.68
N GLU A 346 -32.73 16.84 -6.06
CA GLU A 346 -34.11 17.20 -6.41
C GLU A 346 -34.70 16.41 -7.59
N LEU A 347 -33.84 15.80 -8.43
CA LEU A 347 -34.26 14.97 -9.56
C LEU A 347 -34.33 13.48 -9.23
N ILE A 348 -33.90 13.08 -8.03
CA ILE A 348 -33.93 11.69 -7.57
C ILE A 348 -35.22 11.43 -6.80
N LYS A 349 -35.92 10.37 -7.18
CA LYS A 349 -37.20 9.93 -6.62
C LYS A 349 -37.10 8.44 -6.32
N ASN A 350 -37.35 8.06 -5.07
CA ASN A 350 -37.15 6.69 -4.62
C ASN A 350 -38.12 5.68 -5.29
N ASP A 351 -39.27 6.13 -5.77
CA ASP A 351 -40.29 5.30 -6.42
C ASP A 351 -40.13 5.22 -7.96
N ALA A 352 -39.24 6.04 -8.54
CA ALA A 352 -39.06 6.12 -9.98
C ALA A 352 -38.20 4.95 -10.53
N THR A 353 -38.37 4.69 -11.82
CA THR A 353 -37.51 3.77 -12.57
C THR A 353 -36.47 4.57 -13.35
N TYR A 354 -35.21 4.15 -13.22
CA TYR A 354 -34.07 4.77 -13.88
C TYR A 354 -33.43 3.83 -14.88
N GLY A 355 -32.86 4.39 -15.94
CA GLY A 355 -31.92 3.69 -16.81
C GLY A 355 -30.49 4.08 -16.45
N VAL A 356 -29.60 3.12 -16.27
CA VAL A 356 -28.18 3.37 -16.03
C VAL A 356 -27.38 2.93 -17.25
N TYR A 357 -26.81 3.88 -17.98
CA TYR A 357 -25.83 3.60 -19.03
C TYR A 357 -24.44 3.55 -18.40
N CYS A 358 -23.67 2.52 -18.73
CA CYS A 358 -22.26 2.42 -18.34
C CYS A 358 -21.39 2.04 -19.53
N SER A 359 -20.15 2.52 -19.50
CA SER A 359 -19.14 2.24 -20.51
C SER A 359 -17.82 1.96 -19.81
N ILE A 360 -17.10 0.93 -20.24
CA ILE A 360 -15.86 0.48 -19.61
C ILE A 360 -14.66 0.61 -20.56
N GLY A 361 -13.47 0.69 -19.98
CA GLY A 361 -12.20 0.62 -20.71
C GLY A 361 -11.05 0.17 -19.81
N MET A 362 -10.19 -0.68 -20.35
CA MET A 362 -9.01 -1.18 -19.64
C MET A 362 -7.86 -0.17 -19.73
N LEU A 363 -7.34 0.28 -18.58
CA LEU A 363 -6.14 1.13 -18.51
C LEU A 363 -4.85 0.30 -18.43
N SER A 364 -4.95 -0.87 -17.81
CA SER A 364 -3.90 -1.89 -17.70
C SER A 364 -4.55 -3.23 -17.37
N ASP A 365 -3.76 -4.32 -17.39
CA ASP A 365 -4.22 -5.67 -16.98
C ASP A 365 -4.73 -5.73 -15.53
N THR A 366 -4.42 -4.71 -14.71
CA THR A 366 -4.79 -4.65 -13.29
C THR A 366 -5.82 -3.58 -12.97
N MET A 367 -6.20 -2.75 -13.96
CA MET A 367 -7.04 -1.58 -13.68
C MET A 367 -8.00 -1.29 -14.84
N ALA A 368 -9.30 -1.36 -14.54
CA ALA A 368 -10.39 -1.00 -15.43
C ALA A 368 -10.96 0.36 -15.00
N VAL A 369 -11.50 1.12 -15.94
CA VAL A 369 -12.23 2.35 -15.67
C VAL A 369 -13.60 2.33 -16.31
N ALA A 370 -14.60 2.87 -15.61
CA ALA A 370 -15.95 3.02 -16.13
C ALA A 370 -16.50 4.44 -15.96
N ASP A 371 -17.38 4.85 -16.86
CA ASP A 371 -18.30 5.98 -16.66
C ASP A 371 -19.73 5.43 -16.51
N ALA A 372 -20.51 5.99 -15.59
CA ALA A 372 -21.90 5.60 -15.36
C ALA A 372 -22.83 6.83 -15.33
N TYR A 373 -24.00 6.71 -15.97
CA TYR A 373 -24.99 7.78 -16.15
C TYR A 373 -26.39 7.27 -15.82
N ALA A 374 -27.05 7.88 -14.85
CA ALA A 374 -28.45 7.58 -14.51
C ALA A 374 -29.41 8.53 -15.25
N VAL A 375 -30.45 7.95 -15.85
CA VAL A 375 -31.46 8.61 -16.66
C VAL A 375 -32.84 8.32 -16.08
N ASP A 376 -33.61 9.36 -15.75
CA ASP A 376 -35.02 9.21 -15.40
C ASP A 376 -35.77 8.71 -16.65
N LEU A 377 -36.40 7.53 -16.59
CA LEU A 377 -37.10 6.97 -17.74
C LEU A 377 -38.41 7.68 -18.08
N ALA A 378 -39.06 8.32 -17.11
CA ALA A 378 -40.29 9.06 -17.34
C ALA A 378 -40.00 10.40 -18.04
N GLN A 379 -38.91 11.07 -17.65
CA GLN A 379 -38.53 12.38 -18.23
C GLN A 379 -37.51 12.29 -19.37
N GLY A 380 -36.76 11.20 -19.47
CA GLY A 380 -35.68 11.00 -20.44
C GLY A 380 -34.43 11.83 -20.15
N THR A 381 -34.29 12.40 -18.95
CA THR A 381 -33.24 13.33 -18.54
C THR A 381 -32.16 12.63 -17.72
N VAL A 382 -30.90 13.03 -17.88
CA VAL A 382 -29.79 12.52 -17.06
C VAL A 382 -29.85 13.21 -15.69
N VAL A 383 -29.92 12.44 -14.61
CA VAL A 383 -30.10 12.95 -13.23
C VAL A 383 -28.84 12.82 -12.38
N ALA A 384 -27.97 11.87 -12.73
CA ALA A 384 -26.69 11.67 -12.05
C ALA A 384 -25.63 11.11 -13.00
N HIS A 385 -24.36 11.38 -12.73
CA HIS A 385 -23.25 10.63 -13.29
C HIS A 385 -22.12 10.42 -12.30
N MET A 386 -21.43 9.30 -12.46
CA MET A 386 -20.13 9.03 -11.87
C MET A 386 -19.13 8.85 -13.01
N LYS A 387 -18.07 9.65 -13.00
CA LYS A 387 -17.02 9.59 -14.02
C LYS A 387 -15.77 8.96 -13.47
N ARG A 388 -15.16 8.13 -14.31
CA ARG A 388 -13.91 7.44 -14.10
C ARG A 388 -13.92 6.71 -12.76
N LEU A 389 -14.84 5.77 -12.66
CA LEU A 389 -14.86 4.74 -11.63
C LEU A 389 -13.67 3.81 -11.88
N HIS A 390 -12.65 3.86 -11.04
CA HIS A 390 -11.46 3.03 -11.13
C HIS A 390 -11.68 1.71 -10.40
N PHE A 391 -11.65 0.60 -11.12
CA PHE A 391 -11.75 -0.74 -10.56
C PHE A 391 -10.39 -1.44 -10.63
N ARG A 392 -9.89 -1.88 -9.48
CA ARG A 392 -8.62 -2.61 -9.34
C ARG A 392 -8.86 -4.10 -9.29
N ARG A 393 -8.09 -4.85 -10.07
CA ARG A 393 -8.08 -6.32 -10.05
C ARG A 393 -7.41 -6.84 -8.78
N LEU A 394 -8.06 -7.80 -8.13
CA LEU A 394 -7.59 -8.45 -6.91
C LEU A 394 -7.87 -9.96 -6.99
N ARG A 395 -7.01 -10.79 -6.39
CA ARG A 395 -7.28 -12.22 -6.23
C ARG A 395 -8.20 -12.46 -5.04
N THR A 396 -9.21 -13.31 -5.18
CA THR A 396 -10.27 -13.50 -4.18
C THR A 396 -9.73 -14.05 -2.85
N ALA A 397 -8.71 -14.93 -2.88
CA ALA A 397 -8.09 -15.51 -1.69
C ALA A 397 -7.38 -14.45 -0.82
N GLY A 398 -6.45 -13.67 -1.41
CA GLY A 398 -5.75 -12.61 -0.68
C GLY A 398 -6.68 -11.50 -0.21
N PHE A 399 -7.74 -11.21 -0.96
CA PHE A 399 -8.77 -10.25 -0.52
C PHE A 399 -9.57 -10.77 0.68
N LYS A 400 -9.94 -12.06 0.70
CA LYS A 400 -10.60 -12.69 1.85
C LYS A 400 -9.71 -12.66 3.10
N SER A 401 -8.41 -12.87 2.94
CA SER A 401 -7.44 -12.78 4.03
C SER A 401 -7.37 -11.36 4.61
N LEU A 402 -7.28 -10.34 3.74
CA LEU A 402 -7.33 -8.92 4.13
C LEU A 402 -8.59 -8.59 4.93
N LEU A 403 -9.77 -9.02 4.47
CA LEU A 403 -11.05 -8.81 5.16
C LEU A 403 -11.09 -9.53 6.53
N SER A 404 -10.57 -10.75 6.62
CA SER A 404 -10.51 -11.50 7.88
C SER A 404 -9.58 -10.85 8.92
N SER A 405 -8.47 -10.26 8.46
CA SER A 405 -7.54 -9.51 9.33
C SER A 405 -8.16 -8.22 9.87
N ALA A 406 -9.01 -7.57 9.07
CA ALA A 406 -9.73 -6.37 9.49
C ALA A 406 -10.76 -6.66 10.61
N VAL A 407 -11.26 -7.90 10.70
CA VAL A 407 -12.08 -8.40 11.82
C VAL A 407 -11.22 -8.79 13.02
N SER A 408 -10.10 -9.50 12.79
CA SER A 408 -9.27 -10.10 13.85
C SER A 408 -8.40 -9.10 14.63
N ARG A 409 -8.11 -7.91 14.07
CA ARG A 409 -7.36 -6.84 14.76
C ARG A 409 -8.05 -6.28 16.02
N SER A 410 -9.28 -6.68 16.31
CA SER A 410 -10.07 -6.21 17.47
C SER A 410 -10.20 -7.23 18.62
N THR A 411 -9.66 -8.45 18.52
CA THR A 411 -9.74 -9.46 19.59
C THR A 411 -8.38 -9.77 20.21
N VAL A 412 -7.71 -8.77 20.79
CA VAL A 412 -6.59 -9.02 21.73
C VAL A 412 -7.04 -8.56 23.11
N VAL A 413 -7.74 -9.44 23.82
CA VAL A 413 -7.95 -9.31 25.26
C VAL A 413 -6.88 -10.11 25.98
N SER A 414 -6.08 -9.36 26.74
CA SER A 414 -5.21 -9.80 27.82
C SER A 414 -5.95 -10.76 28.76
N SER A 415 -5.41 -11.95 29.01
CA SER A 415 -5.78 -12.72 30.21
C SER A 415 -4.53 -13.18 30.95
N SER A 416 -4.20 -12.42 31.97
CA SER A 416 -3.45 -12.89 33.13
C SER A 416 -4.36 -13.77 34.00
N SER A 417 -3.73 -14.76 34.63
CA SER A 417 -4.24 -15.77 35.56
C SER A 417 -5.56 -15.50 36.31
N GLY A 418 -6.42 -16.53 36.35
CA GLY A 418 -7.50 -16.64 37.34
C GLY A 418 -8.34 -17.89 37.15
N VAL A 419 -7.93 -19.01 37.76
CA VAL A 419 -8.78 -20.19 37.96
C VAL A 419 -9.95 -19.81 38.85
N VAL A 420 -11.19 -19.80 38.33
CA VAL A 420 -12.40 -20.14 39.10
C VAL A 420 -13.46 -20.72 38.16
N THR A 421 -13.84 -21.97 38.41
CA THR A 421 -14.99 -22.67 37.85
C THR A 421 -16.28 -22.14 38.48
N PRO A 422 -17.39 -22.03 37.72
CA PRO A 422 -18.66 -22.59 38.25
C PRO A 422 -19.45 -23.32 37.15
N CYS A 423 -19.82 -24.59 37.37
CA CYS A 423 -21.00 -25.06 38.10
C CYS A 423 -22.24 -25.13 37.18
N SER A 424 -22.57 -26.36 36.80
CA SER A 424 -23.76 -26.77 36.04
C SER A 424 -24.97 -26.92 36.97
N VAL A 425 -26.16 -26.48 36.54
CA VAL A 425 -27.46 -27.05 36.97
C VAL A 425 -28.49 -26.98 35.83
N GLU A 426 -28.73 -28.17 35.25
CA GLU A 426 -29.98 -28.83 34.81
C GLU A 426 -31.17 -28.06 34.19
N SER A 427 -31.58 -28.55 33.01
CA SER A 427 -32.91 -29.17 32.73
C SER A 427 -32.90 -29.63 31.26
N GLY A 428 -33.23 -30.83 30.80
CA GLY A 428 -33.84 -32.02 31.37
C GLY A 428 -34.55 -32.73 30.22
N ALA A 429 -34.05 -33.88 29.76
CA ALA A 429 -34.83 -34.83 28.96
C ALA A 429 -34.18 -36.23 28.95
N THR A 430 -34.95 -37.14 29.53
CA THR A 430 -34.93 -38.61 29.63
C THR A 430 -34.21 -39.48 28.60
N LEU A 431 -33.60 -40.55 29.14
CA LEU A 431 -33.01 -41.74 28.53
C LEU A 431 -33.99 -42.55 27.67
N LEU A 432 -33.51 -43.05 26.53
CA LEU A 432 -33.85 -44.37 26.00
C LEU A 432 -32.61 -45.04 25.37
N GLU A 433 -32.60 -46.35 25.46
CA GLU A 433 -31.51 -47.31 25.29
C GLU A 433 -31.01 -47.51 23.84
N ASN A 434 -29.75 -47.93 23.74
CA ASN A 434 -29.09 -48.80 22.74
C ASN A 434 -29.48 -48.67 21.25
N ASP A 435 -28.49 -48.31 20.42
CA ASP A 435 -28.35 -48.79 19.03
C ASP A 435 -26.88 -48.67 18.50
N PRO A 436 -26.51 -49.34 17.38
CA PRO A 436 -25.28 -50.16 17.22
C PRO A 436 -24.17 -49.45 16.38
N PRO A 437 -23.05 -50.09 15.97
CA PRO A 437 -21.90 -49.38 15.41
C PRO A 437 -22.18 -48.82 14.00
N ALA A 438 -21.43 -47.77 13.64
CA ALA A 438 -21.56 -46.93 12.44
C ALA A 438 -22.01 -47.67 11.16
N ASN A 439 -23.12 -47.21 10.59
CA ASN A 439 -23.66 -47.67 9.31
C ASN A 439 -22.90 -47.07 8.12
N ILE A 440 -22.63 -47.90 7.13
CA ILE A 440 -22.26 -47.54 5.74
C ILE A 440 -23.35 -46.57 5.20
N PRO A 441 -23.01 -45.54 4.39
CA PRO A 441 -24.03 -44.64 3.83
C PRO A 441 -25.08 -45.44 3.08
N ASP A 442 -26.35 -45.24 3.43
CA ASP A 442 -27.50 -45.91 2.84
C ASP A 442 -27.56 -45.59 1.34
N THR A 443 -27.17 -46.57 0.51
CA THR A 443 -27.03 -46.45 -0.94
C THR A 443 -28.34 -46.05 -1.62
N SER A 444 -29.48 -46.33 -0.98
CA SER A 444 -30.79 -45.94 -1.47
C SER A 444 -31.07 -44.43 -1.30
N ALA A 445 -30.67 -43.85 -0.17
CA ALA A 445 -30.88 -42.44 0.14
C ALA A 445 -30.01 -41.52 -0.73
N LEU A 446 -28.78 -41.93 -1.02
CA LEU A 446 -27.88 -41.20 -1.91
C LEU A 446 -28.42 -41.19 -3.35
N MET A 447 -28.94 -42.32 -3.85
CA MET A 447 -29.53 -42.39 -5.18
C MET A 447 -30.76 -41.48 -5.33
N GLU A 448 -31.65 -41.46 -4.34
CA GLU A 448 -32.81 -40.56 -4.34
C GLU A 448 -32.39 -39.09 -4.28
N LYS A 449 -31.35 -38.75 -3.51
CA LYS A 449 -30.82 -37.38 -3.44
C LYS A 449 -30.16 -36.94 -4.74
N LEU A 450 -29.49 -37.84 -5.45
CA LEU A 450 -28.93 -37.58 -6.79
C LEU A 450 -30.03 -37.33 -7.80
N LYS A 451 -31.05 -38.19 -7.87
CA LYS A 451 -32.20 -37.99 -8.77
C LYS A 451 -32.98 -36.72 -8.46
N ALA A 452 -33.12 -36.35 -7.18
CA ALA A 452 -33.77 -35.11 -6.78
C ALA A 452 -32.98 -33.87 -7.22
N THR A 453 -31.67 -33.85 -6.97
CA THR A 453 -30.79 -32.73 -7.35
C THR A 453 -30.68 -32.61 -8.87
N MET A 454 -30.46 -33.73 -9.59
CA MET A 454 -30.39 -33.74 -11.05
C MET A 454 -31.73 -33.41 -11.71
N GLY A 455 -32.85 -33.85 -11.13
CA GLY A 455 -34.19 -33.49 -11.60
C GLY A 455 -34.46 -31.98 -11.47
N SER A 456 -33.96 -31.36 -10.41
CA SER A 456 -34.05 -29.90 -10.24
C SER A 456 -33.21 -29.13 -11.27
N VAL A 457 -32.05 -29.66 -11.68
CA VAL A 457 -31.17 -28.99 -12.66
C VAL A 457 -31.66 -29.18 -14.08
N LEU A 458 -32.20 -30.36 -14.40
CA LEU A 458 -32.73 -30.69 -15.73
C LEU A 458 -34.20 -30.25 -15.94
N ASP A 459 -34.82 -29.62 -14.94
CA ASP A 459 -36.25 -29.28 -14.90
C ASP A 459 -37.16 -30.49 -15.21
N MET A 460 -36.80 -31.65 -14.64
CA MET A 460 -37.47 -32.93 -14.84
C MET A 460 -37.89 -33.55 -13.50
N SER A 461 -39.03 -34.26 -13.50
CA SER A 461 -39.43 -35.02 -12.33
C SER A 461 -38.38 -36.11 -12.01
N PRO A 462 -37.93 -36.27 -10.75
CA PRO A 462 -36.97 -37.31 -10.36
C PRO A 462 -37.40 -38.73 -10.73
N LYS A 463 -38.72 -38.95 -10.90
CA LYS A 463 -39.31 -40.23 -11.33
C LYS A 463 -39.10 -40.56 -12.80
N LEU A 464 -38.75 -39.57 -13.62
CA LEU A 464 -38.52 -39.71 -15.07
C LEU A 464 -37.03 -39.92 -15.41
N LEU A 465 -36.15 -39.82 -14.42
CA LEU A 465 -34.71 -40.02 -14.58
C LEU A 465 -34.37 -41.50 -14.43
N GLY A 466 -34.11 -42.17 -15.55
CA GLY A 466 -33.56 -43.52 -15.56
C GLY A 466 -32.12 -43.56 -15.04
N GLU A 467 -31.78 -44.55 -14.22
CA GLU A 467 -30.43 -44.67 -13.64
C GLU A 467 -29.34 -44.86 -14.70
N ASP A 468 -29.67 -45.56 -15.77
CA ASP A 468 -28.78 -45.91 -16.89
C ASP A 468 -28.99 -44.99 -18.12
N GLN A 469 -29.77 -43.92 -17.97
CA GLN A 469 -30.04 -43.01 -19.08
C GLN A 469 -28.89 -42.02 -19.25
N GLU A 470 -28.46 -41.82 -20.50
CA GLU A 470 -27.41 -40.86 -20.83
C GLU A 470 -27.88 -39.43 -20.53
N LEU A 471 -27.12 -38.73 -19.68
CA LEU A 471 -27.42 -37.37 -19.21
C LEU A 471 -27.43 -36.34 -20.34
N GLU A 472 -26.58 -36.51 -21.35
CA GLU A 472 -26.56 -35.65 -22.56
C GLU A 472 -27.90 -35.72 -23.31
N ARG A 473 -28.55 -36.90 -23.36
CA ARG A 473 -29.86 -37.09 -24.02
C ARG A 473 -31.01 -36.50 -23.22
N LEU A 474 -30.78 -36.21 -21.95
CA LEU A 474 -31.70 -35.52 -21.05
C LEU A 474 -31.50 -34.00 -21.06
N GLY A 475 -30.60 -33.49 -21.91
CA GLY A 475 -30.34 -32.06 -22.07
C GLY A 475 -29.19 -31.52 -21.23
N LEU A 476 -28.38 -32.38 -20.60
CA LEU A 476 -27.17 -31.94 -19.89
C LEU A 476 -26.09 -31.52 -20.91
N ASP A 477 -25.95 -30.22 -21.15
CA ASP A 477 -24.90 -29.64 -21.98
C ASP A 477 -23.67 -29.20 -21.17
N SER A 478 -22.63 -28.72 -21.86
CA SER A 478 -21.38 -28.27 -21.21
C SER A 478 -21.57 -27.14 -20.20
N LEU A 479 -22.62 -26.31 -20.33
CA LEU A 479 -22.90 -25.20 -19.41
C LEU A 479 -23.71 -25.67 -18.20
N MET A 480 -24.76 -26.47 -18.43
CA MET A 480 -25.60 -27.10 -17.41
C MET A 480 -24.82 -28.11 -16.56
N SER A 481 -23.74 -28.70 -17.09
CA SER A 481 -22.83 -29.57 -16.31
C SER A 481 -22.15 -28.84 -15.15
N ILE A 482 -21.90 -27.53 -15.29
CA ILE A 482 -21.30 -26.68 -14.25
C ILE A 482 -22.33 -26.41 -13.14
N GLU A 483 -23.59 -26.12 -13.53
CA GLU A 483 -24.69 -25.94 -12.59
C GLU A 483 -25.01 -27.24 -11.84
N ALA A 484 -25.02 -28.37 -12.55
CA ALA A 484 -25.21 -29.70 -11.97
C ALA A 484 -24.10 -30.05 -10.97
N HIS A 485 -22.84 -29.72 -11.29
CA HIS A 485 -21.70 -29.94 -10.38
C HIS A 485 -21.83 -29.13 -9.09
N HIS A 486 -22.13 -27.84 -9.22
CA HIS A 486 -22.32 -26.97 -8.07
C HIS A 486 -23.52 -27.39 -7.20
N ALA A 487 -24.65 -27.74 -7.82
CA ALA A 487 -25.85 -28.20 -7.12
C ALA A 487 -25.60 -29.51 -6.37
N LEU A 488 -24.88 -30.46 -6.98
CA LEU A 488 -24.50 -31.73 -6.34
C LEU A 488 -23.51 -31.52 -5.18
N SER A 489 -22.47 -30.72 -5.37
CA SER A 489 -21.47 -30.39 -4.34
C SER A 489 -22.15 -29.75 -3.11
N THR A 490 -23.08 -28.81 -3.35
CA THR A 490 -23.83 -28.11 -2.30
C THR A 490 -24.83 -29.06 -1.59
N SER A 491 -25.56 -29.88 -2.35
CA SER A 491 -26.60 -30.78 -1.84
C SER A 491 -26.04 -31.94 -1.01
N LEU A 492 -24.82 -32.39 -1.34
CA LEU A 492 -24.14 -33.51 -0.69
C LEU A 492 -23.09 -33.09 0.35
N ASN A 493 -22.69 -31.81 0.36
CA ASN A 493 -21.66 -31.25 1.23
C ASN A 493 -20.32 -32.02 1.16
N ILE A 494 -19.96 -32.49 -0.03
CA ILE A 494 -18.73 -33.27 -0.31
C ILE A 494 -18.01 -32.62 -1.51
N PRO A 495 -16.68 -32.43 -1.45
CA PRO A 495 -15.92 -31.95 -2.60
C PRO A 495 -15.93 -33.00 -3.73
N LEU A 496 -16.47 -32.62 -4.88
CA LEU A 496 -16.60 -33.47 -6.07
C LEU A 496 -15.48 -33.19 -7.08
N PRO A 497 -14.97 -34.19 -7.82
CA PRO A 497 -13.96 -33.98 -8.86
C PRO A 497 -14.44 -33.05 -9.99
N ASP A 498 -13.59 -32.17 -10.50
CA ASP A 498 -13.95 -31.21 -11.56
C ASP A 498 -14.31 -31.89 -12.90
N ASN A 499 -13.84 -33.13 -13.12
CA ASN A 499 -14.13 -33.93 -14.30
C ASN A 499 -15.29 -34.92 -14.12
N LEU A 500 -16.14 -34.71 -13.10
CA LEU A 500 -17.24 -35.62 -12.76
C LEU A 500 -18.15 -35.92 -13.96
N PHE A 501 -18.60 -34.89 -14.69
CA PHE A 501 -19.48 -35.06 -15.85
C PHE A 501 -18.77 -35.39 -17.16
N VAL A 502 -17.42 -35.36 -17.18
CA VAL A 502 -16.62 -35.86 -18.29
C VAL A 502 -16.51 -37.39 -18.22
N THR A 503 -16.56 -37.93 -17.01
CA THR A 503 -16.37 -39.36 -16.74
C THR A 503 -17.67 -40.11 -16.50
N ALA A 504 -18.65 -39.48 -15.85
CA ALA A 504 -19.97 -40.07 -15.58
C ALA A 504 -21.00 -39.66 -16.63
N LYS A 505 -21.52 -40.64 -17.38
CA LYS A 505 -22.48 -40.40 -18.47
C LYS A 505 -23.93 -40.67 -18.06
N SER A 506 -24.14 -41.37 -16.96
CA SER A 506 -25.44 -41.71 -16.39
C SER A 506 -25.52 -41.37 -14.90
N ILE A 507 -26.72 -41.40 -14.32
CA ILE A 507 -26.92 -41.22 -12.88
C ILE A 507 -26.27 -42.36 -12.08
N ARG A 508 -26.22 -43.58 -12.64
CA ARG A 508 -25.48 -44.70 -12.07
C ARG A 508 -23.97 -44.41 -11.99
N ASP A 509 -23.38 -43.87 -13.04
CA ASP A 509 -21.95 -43.53 -13.05
C ASP A 509 -21.62 -42.42 -12.04
N LEU A 510 -22.51 -41.43 -11.91
CA LEU A 510 -22.39 -40.38 -10.89
C LEU A 510 -22.45 -40.98 -9.48
N PHE A 511 -23.41 -41.87 -9.24
CA PHE A 511 -23.57 -42.57 -7.97
C PHE A 511 -22.32 -43.40 -7.62
N GLU A 512 -21.76 -44.15 -8.57
CA GLU A 512 -20.54 -44.94 -8.34
C GLU A 512 -19.33 -44.06 -8.03
N THR A 513 -19.14 -42.97 -8.80
CA THR A 513 -18.02 -42.04 -8.60
C THR A 513 -18.09 -41.34 -7.24
N ILE A 514 -19.29 -40.89 -6.84
CA ILE A 514 -19.53 -40.21 -5.56
C ILE A 514 -19.44 -41.19 -4.38
N SER A 515 -19.88 -42.43 -4.56
CA SER A 515 -19.73 -43.50 -3.57
C SER A 515 -18.25 -43.84 -3.30
N GLN A 516 -17.40 -43.78 -4.32
CA GLN A 516 -15.95 -43.99 -4.15
C GLN A 516 -15.26 -42.83 -3.39
N CYS A 517 -15.71 -41.59 -3.61
CA CYS A 517 -15.22 -40.42 -2.88
C CYS A 517 -15.58 -40.46 -1.39
N THR A 518 -16.80 -40.92 -1.06
CA THR A 518 -17.27 -41.04 0.34
C THR A 518 -16.55 -42.15 1.11
N VAL A 519 -16.33 -43.33 0.49
CA VAL A 519 -15.57 -44.43 1.12
C VAL A 519 -14.10 -44.04 1.38
N SER A 520 -13.49 -43.29 0.48
CA SER A 520 -12.11 -42.79 0.64
C SER A 520 -11.94 -41.78 1.78
N GLN A 521 -13.02 -41.09 2.17
CA GLN A 521 -13.01 -40.14 3.30
C GLN A 521 -13.22 -40.84 4.64
N VAL A 522 -14.07 -41.86 4.71
CA VAL A 522 -14.28 -42.67 5.93
C VAL A 522 -13.00 -43.43 6.31
N LEU A 523 -12.30 -44.03 5.33
CA LEU A 523 -11.00 -44.67 5.56
C LEU A 523 -9.92 -43.70 6.04
N ARG A 524 -9.94 -42.43 5.58
CA ARG A 524 -9.03 -41.38 6.06
C ARG A 524 -9.35 -40.93 7.48
N ALA A 525 -10.62 -40.97 7.90
CA ALA A 525 -11.03 -40.64 9.26
C ALA A 525 -10.58 -41.72 10.27
N ASP A 526 -10.69 -43.00 9.91
CA ASP A 526 -10.23 -44.11 10.76
C ASP A 526 -8.70 -44.15 10.91
N LEU A 527 -7.93 -43.88 9.85
CA LEU A 527 -6.46 -43.80 9.94
C LEU A 527 -5.98 -42.66 10.87
N LYS A 528 -6.76 -41.58 10.96
CA LYS A 528 -6.45 -40.43 11.82
C LYS A 528 -6.76 -40.70 13.29
N ALA A 529 -7.68 -41.61 13.59
CA ALA A 529 -8.03 -42.04 14.95
C ALA A 529 -7.02 -43.03 15.56
N THR A 530 -6.26 -43.77 14.75
CA THR A 530 -5.28 -44.76 15.23
C THR A 530 -3.88 -44.21 15.58
N LEU A 531 -3.58 -42.94 15.27
CA LEU A 531 -2.25 -42.34 15.48
C LEU A 531 -2.33 -41.14 16.44
N SER A 532 -2.54 -41.42 17.72
CA SER A 532 -2.32 -40.45 18.81
C SER A 532 -1.83 -41.18 20.06
N PRO A 533 -0.70 -40.76 20.69
CA PRO A 533 -0.10 -41.50 21.80
C PRO A 533 -0.87 -41.29 23.12
N LYS A 534 -1.00 -42.39 23.88
CA LYS A 534 -1.76 -42.52 25.12
C LYS A 534 -0.98 -41.94 26.33
N PRO A 535 -1.58 -41.13 27.23
CA PRO A 535 -0.89 -40.66 28.44
C PRO A 535 -0.81 -41.74 29.51
N ILE A 536 0.35 -41.88 30.14
CA ILE A 536 0.61 -42.70 31.33
C ILE A 536 0.42 -41.80 32.57
N ALA A 537 -0.23 -42.35 33.61
CA ALA A 537 -0.56 -41.68 34.86
C ALA A 537 0.68 -41.39 35.76
N PRO A 538 0.65 -40.36 36.63
CA PRO A 538 1.80 -39.97 37.46
C PRO A 538 1.75 -40.57 38.88
N SER A 539 2.94 -40.83 39.44
CA SER A 539 3.19 -41.01 40.87
C SER A 539 4.29 -40.03 41.31
N THR A 540 3.99 -39.21 42.32
CA THR A 540 4.90 -38.32 43.07
C THR A 540 5.85 -39.13 43.97
N PRO A 541 7.09 -38.67 44.34
CA PRO A 541 7.29 -37.50 45.21
C PRO A 541 8.63 -36.69 45.14
N VAL A 542 8.55 -35.42 45.60
CA VAL A 542 9.44 -34.71 46.58
C VAL A 542 10.83 -34.08 46.18
N CYS A 543 10.92 -32.78 46.51
CA CYS A 543 12.01 -31.87 46.96
C CYS A 543 13.30 -31.52 46.17
N GLN A 544 13.40 -30.21 45.91
CA GLN A 544 14.49 -29.24 46.26
C GLN A 544 15.81 -29.16 45.44
N PRO A 545 16.50 -27.98 45.45
CA PRO A 545 17.05 -27.37 44.23
C PRO A 545 18.59 -27.31 44.10
N ALA A 546 19.00 -26.91 42.88
CA ALA A 546 20.28 -26.32 42.43
C ALA A 546 21.41 -27.28 41.99
N PRO A 547 22.44 -26.80 41.27
CA PRO A 547 22.45 -26.05 40.01
C PRO A 547 23.38 -26.73 38.98
N LEU A 548 23.28 -26.39 37.67
CA LEU A 548 24.40 -26.21 36.72
C LEU A 548 23.93 -26.34 35.26
N ALA A 549 24.54 -25.49 34.44
CA ALA A 549 24.33 -25.27 33.03
C ALA A 549 24.48 -26.53 32.16
N VAL A 550 23.90 -26.50 30.95
CA VAL A 550 24.60 -26.59 29.65
C VAL A 550 23.60 -26.89 28.50
N GLN A 551 23.70 -26.04 27.46
CA GLN A 551 23.36 -26.22 26.04
C GLN A 551 21.90 -26.45 25.61
N LEU A 552 21.26 -25.38 25.12
CA LEU A 552 20.16 -25.50 24.16
C LEU A 552 20.73 -25.81 22.75
N GLN A 553 20.38 -26.98 22.24
CA GLN A 553 20.39 -27.28 20.81
C GLN A 553 19.20 -26.59 20.13
N SER A 554 19.40 -26.05 18.93
CA SER A 554 18.36 -25.45 18.08
C SER A 554 17.32 -26.49 17.66
N SER A 555 16.04 -26.16 17.78
CA SER A 555 14.93 -27.09 17.50
C SER A 555 14.59 -27.16 16.00
N PRO A 556 14.52 -28.35 15.37
CA PRO A 556 14.09 -28.53 13.98
C PRO A 556 12.60 -28.27 13.73
N VAL A 557 11.82 -27.97 14.77
CA VAL A 557 10.36 -27.76 14.71
C VAL A 557 9.96 -26.41 14.09
N ALA A 558 10.82 -25.38 14.15
CA ALA A 558 10.53 -24.08 13.55
C ALA A 558 10.64 -24.09 12.01
N ALA A 559 11.58 -24.89 11.47
CA ALA A 559 11.84 -24.95 10.03
C ALA A 559 10.71 -25.61 9.24
N SER A 560 10.15 -26.72 9.75
CA SER A 560 8.99 -27.38 9.15
C SER A 560 7.74 -26.49 9.19
N THR A 561 7.55 -25.77 10.29
CA THR A 561 6.40 -24.87 10.49
C THR A 561 6.41 -23.70 9.48
N ILE A 562 7.58 -23.08 9.25
CA ILE A 562 7.72 -22.01 8.25
C ILE A 562 7.37 -22.52 6.84
N LYS A 563 7.84 -23.73 6.50
CA LYS A 563 7.58 -24.35 5.20
C LYS A 563 6.10 -24.68 4.99
N ASP A 564 5.42 -25.20 6.00
CA ASP A 564 4.00 -25.51 5.94
C ASP A 564 3.13 -24.26 5.78
N ILE A 565 3.50 -23.15 6.46
CA ILE A 565 2.80 -21.86 6.33
C ILE A 565 2.98 -21.28 4.93
N MET A 566 4.21 -21.30 4.41
CA MET A 566 4.49 -20.77 3.08
C MET A 566 3.86 -21.63 1.99
N ALA A 567 3.81 -22.95 2.16
CA ALA A 567 3.07 -23.87 1.29
C ALA A 567 1.57 -23.56 1.27
N SER A 568 1.00 -23.21 2.43
CA SER A 568 -0.40 -22.78 2.52
C SER A 568 -0.67 -21.42 1.87
N VAL A 569 0.25 -20.46 1.97
CA VAL A 569 0.08 -19.12 1.38
C VAL A 569 0.27 -19.16 -0.15
N LEU A 570 1.18 -20.00 -0.63
CA LEU A 570 1.45 -20.19 -2.06
C LEU A 570 0.48 -21.19 -2.72
N ASP A 571 -0.40 -21.82 -1.95
CA ASP A 571 -1.35 -22.86 -2.38
C ASP A 571 -0.66 -24.00 -3.17
N MET A 572 0.46 -24.48 -2.62
CA MET A 572 1.24 -25.58 -3.18
C MET A 572 1.49 -26.66 -2.12
N PRO A 573 1.56 -27.96 -2.48
CA PRO A 573 1.92 -29.01 -1.54
C PRO A 573 3.31 -28.76 -0.93
N ALA A 574 3.46 -28.94 0.38
CA ALA A 574 4.73 -28.70 1.08
C ALA A 574 5.93 -29.49 0.53
N HIS A 575 5.69 -30.60 -0.19
CA HIS A 575 6.73 -31.39 -0.86
C HIS A 575 7.18 -30.80 -2.21
N ASP A 576 6.36 -29.98 -2.86
CA ASP A 576 6.68 -29.29 -4.11
C ASP A 576 7.40 -27.95 -3.86
N LEU A 577 7.29 -27.42 -2.64
CA LEU A 577 8.00 -26.24 -2.17
C LEU A 577 9.44 -26.61 -1.80
N ARG A 578 10.40 -26.27 -2.66
CA ARG A 578 11.84 -26.45 -2.39
C ARG A 578 12.40 -25.25 -1.61
N ASP A 579 13.34 -25.52 -0.69
CA ASP A 579 13.77 -24.52 0.29
C ASP A 579 14.63 -23.39 -0.31
N ASP A 580 15.14 -23.59 -1.53
CA ASP A 580 16.07 -22.73 -2.27
C ASP A 580 15.45 -22.03 -3.48
N VAL A 581 14.15 -22.23 -3.72
CA VAL A 581 13.45 -21.61 -4.85
C VAL A 581 12.92 -20.24 -4.44
N ASP A 582 13.10 -19.29 -5.35
CA ASP A 582 12.60 -17.92 -5.20
C ASP A 582 11.06 -17.93 -5.07
N LEU A 583 10.58 -17.43 -3.94
CA LEU A 583 9.16 -17.40 -3.58
C LEU A 583 8.35 -16.51 -4.52
N GLU A 584 8.94 -15.46 -5.10
CA GLU A 584 8.26 -14.62 -6.11
C GLU A 584 7.96 -15.42 -7.38
N ARG A 585 8.86 -16.33 -7.78
CA ARG A 585 8.66 -17.21 -8.94
C ARG A 585 7.60 -18.27 -8.70
N LEU A 586 7.35 -18.60 -7.43
CA LEU A 586 6.25 -19.46 -6.99
C LEU A 586 4.95 -18.66 -6.78
N GLY A 587 4.97 -17.36 -7.05
CA GLY A 587 3.79 -16.51 -7.03
C GLY A 587 3.62 -15.66 -5.78
N LEU A 588 4.63 -15.53 -4.91
CA LEU A 588 4.58 -14.60 -3.77
C LEU A 588 4.59 -13.14 -4.29
N ASP A 589 3.42 -12.50 -4.30
CA ASP A 589 3.28 -11.08 -4.65
C ASP A 589 3.22 -10.18 -3.41
N SER A 590 3.18 -8.85 -3.62
CA SER A 590 3.19 -7.86 -2.53
C SER A 590 1.98 -7.90 -1.58
N LEU A 591 0.91 -8.64 -1.92
CA LEU A 591 -0.25 -8.84 -1.04
C LEU A 591 -0.15 -10.19 -0.33
N MET A 592 0.28 -11.24 -1.04
CA MET A 592 0.58 -12.55 -0.45
C MET A 592 1.77 -12.49 0.53
N SER A 593 2.70 -11.56 0.35
CA SER A 593 3.77 -11.30 1.32
C SER A 593 3.24 -10.72 2.64
N ILE A 594 2.17 -9.91 2.60
CA ILE A 594 1.52 -9.38 3.81
C ILE A 594 0.78 -10.51 4.54
N GLU A 595 0.11 -11.39 3.78
CA GLU A 595 -0.58 -12.56 4.32
C GLU A 595 0.39 -13.58 4.94
N ALA A 596 1.47 -13.93 4.22
CA ALA A 596 2.53 -14.78 4.74
C ALA A 596 3.20 -14.15 5.96
N HIS A 597 3.40 -12.82 5.98
CA HIS A 597 4.01 -12.12 7.13
C HIS A 597 3.15 -12.30 8.37
N HIS A 598 1.85 -12.06 8.21
CA HIS A 598 0.88 -12.20 9.28
C HIS A 598 0.74 -13.65 9.76
N ALA A 599 0.70 -14.61 8.83
CA ALA A 599 0.63 -16.04 9.15
C ALA A 599 1.87 -16.53 9.90
N LEU A 600 3.07 -16.07 9.51
CA LEU A 600 4.33 -16.37 10.19
C LEU A 600 4.39 -15.76 11.59
N CYS A 601 4.03 -14.47 11.74
CA CYS A 601 4.00 -13.82 13.05
C CYS A 601 3.03 -14.51 14.02
N SER A 602 1.84 -14.89 13.51
CA SER A 602 0.81 -15.57 14.29
C SER A 602 1.22 -16.97 14.72
N ALA A 603 1.77 -17.78 13.81
CA ALA A 603 2.14 -19.17 14.09
C ALA A 603 3.40 -19.28 14.95
N LEU A 604 4.38 -18.39 14.77
CA LEU A 604 5.65 -18.41 15.51
C LEU A 604 5.58 -17.63 16.82
N LYS A 605 4.49 -16.86 17.05
CA LYS A 605 4.33 -15.96 18.20
C LYS A 605 5.51 -14.99 18.38
N MET A 606 6.05 -14.51 17.27
CA MET A 606 7.18 -13.58 17.20
C MET A 606 6.78 -12.37 16.35
N GLU A 607 7.17 -11.18 16.77
CA GLU A 607 7.06 -9.99 15.90
C GLU A 607 8.20 -10.04 14.88
N LEU A 608 7.86 -10.37 13.63
CA LEU A 608 8.80 -10.33 12.52
C LEU A 608 8.75 -8.94 11.86
N PRO A 609 9.88 -8.40 11.39
CA PRO A 609 9.88 -7.16 10.59
C PRO A 609 8.91 -7.25 9.41
N ALA A 610 8.14 -6.19 9.14
CA ALA A 610 7.10 -6.16 8.09
C ALA A 610 7.64 -6.43 6.68
N ASP A 611 8.95 -6.25 6.51
CA ASP A 611 9.71 -6.46 5.28
C ASP A 611 10.40 -7.83 5.21
N ILE A 612 10.31 -8.70 6.22
CA ILE A 612 11.06 -9.98 6.25
C ILE A 612 10.83 -10.83 5.00
N LEU A 613 9.63 -10.80 4.42
CA LEU A 613 9.26 -11.52 3.18
C LEU A 613 9.60 -10.76 1.89
N LEU A 614 9.99 -9.50 2.00
CA LEU A 614 10.60 -8.71 0.94
C LEU A 614 12.13 -8.89 0.95
N THR A 615 12.72 -9.13 2.12
CA THR A 615 14.16 -9.35 2.30
C THR A 615 14.56 -10.82 2.05
N CYS A 616 13.74 -11.77 2.50
CA CYS A 616 14.01 -13.20 2.38
C CYS A 616 13.36 -13.77 1.11
N LYS A 617 14.17 -14.20 0.14
CA LYS A 617 13.68 -14.67 -1.16
C LYS A 617 13.34 -16.15 -1.19
N THR A 618 13.87 -16.93 -0.25
CA THR A 618 13.66 -18.38 -0.19
C THR A 618 13.18 -18.82 1.20
N ILE A 619 12.63 -20.03 1.31
CA ILE A 619 12.26 -20.63 2.61
C ILE A 619 13.48 -20.76 3.52
N ARG A 620 14.65 -21.05 2.95
CA ARG A 620 15.92 -21.10 3.69
C ARG A 620 16.29 -19.74 4.29
N ASP A 621 16.08 -18.65 3.56
CA ASP A 621 16.37 -17.29 4.05
C ASP A 621 15.44 -16.93 5.22
N LEU A 622 14.15 -17.28 5.11
CA LEU A 622 13.18 -17.11 6.19
C LEU A 622 13.55 -17.92 7.43
N GLN A 623 13.94 -19.19 7.26
CA GLN A 623 14.39 -20.03 8.37
C GLN A 623 15.65 -19.49 9.04
N ALA A 624 16.56 -18.89 8.28
CA ALA A 624 17.78 -18.28 8.80
C ALA A 624 17.52 -16.94 9.52
N ALA A 625 16.63 -16.10 8.98
CA ALA A 625 16.28 -14.80 9.58
C ALA A 625 15.49 -14.91 10.89
N ILE A 626 14.69 -15.98 11.02
CA ILE A 626 13.86 -16.26 12.20
C ILE A 626 14.65 -17.00 13.30
N ALA A 627 15.85 -17.48 12.99
CA ALA A 627 16.72 -18.11 13.97
C ALA A 627 17.21 -17.09 15.02
N PRO A 628 17.18 -17.41 16.32
CA PRO A 628 17.48 -16.44 17.37
C PRO A 628 18.96 -16.02 17.33
N THR A 629 19.20 -14.74 17.01
CA THR A 629 20.50 -14.07 17.17
C THR A 629 20.31 -12.88 18.12
N PRO A 630 21.19 -12.64 19.11
CA PRO A 630 20.95 -11.63 20.13
C PRO A 630 21.25 -10.21 19.59
N ALA A 631 20.28 -9.29 19.67
CA ALA A 631 20.41 -7.91 19.22
C ALA A 631 20.38 -6.87 20.38
N PRO A 632 21.07 -5.71 20.25
CA PRO A 632 21.07 -4.61 21.23
C PRO A 632 19.92 -3.59 21.04
N ALA A 633 19.79 -2.67 22.00
CA ALA A 633 18.63 -1.83 22.36
C ALA A 633 18.13 -0.76 21.35
N PRO A 634 16.85 -0.31 21.43
CA PRO A 634 16.17 0.52 20.42
C PRO A 634 16.24 2.05 20.64
N GLN A 635 16.12 2.80 19.54
CA GLN A 635 15.90 4.26 19.46
C GLN A 635 14.55 4.59 18.78
N PRO A 636 13.96 5.79 19.02
CA PRO A 636 12.55 6.09 18.68
C PRO A 636 12.30 6.41 17.20
N THR A 637 11.16 5.94 16.69
CA THR A 637 10.72 6.02 15.28
C THR A 637 9.84 7.25 15.00
N THR A 638 10.29 8.12 14.11
CA THR A 638 9.44 9.05 13.33
C THR A 638 8.99 8.36 12.04
N VAL A 639 7.70 8.49 11.69
CA VAL A 639 7.14 7.94 10.45
C VAL A 639 7.64 8.78 9.27
N VAL A 640 8.57 8.24 8.48
CA VAL A 640 9.07 8.83 7.23
C VAL A 640 8.45 8.06 6.07
N GLU A 641 7.82 8.74 5.11
CA GLU A 641 7.37 8.14 3.85
C GLU A 641 8.57 7.49 3.14
N THR A 642 8.51 6.17 2.90
CA THR A 642 9.61 5.40 2.32
C THR A 642 9.53 5.38 0.79
N PHE A 643 10.57 5.89 0.12
CA PHE A 643 10.69 5.90 -1.36
C PHE A 643 11.62 4.78 -1.87
N GLY A 644 11.84 3.72 -1.09
CA GLY A 644 12.81 2.69 -1.44
C GLY A 644 14.27 3.11 -1.20
N THR A 645 14.50 4.05 -0.29
CA THR A 645 15.84 4.60 0.05
C THR A 645 16.36 4.12 1.41
N GLU A 646 15.52 3.41 2.17
CA GLU A 646 15.77 2.84 3.49
C GLU A 646 16.86 1.77 3.49
N ILE A 647 17.03 1.03 2.39
CA ILE A 647 18.16 0.12 2.17
C ILE A 647 19.15 0.80 1.24
N ASN A 648 20.28 1.25 1.79
CA ASN A 648 21.33 1.94 1.04
C ASN A 648 22.70 1.48 1.55
N PRO A 649 23.57 0.89 0.73
CA PRO A 649 23.41 0.62 -0.71
C PRO A 649 22.34 -0.45 -1.01
N ILE A 650 21.55 -0.25 -2.07
CA ILE A 650 20.61 -1.27 -2.54
C ILE A 650 21.36 -2.36 -3.32
N HIS A 651 21.10 -3.62 -3.02
CA HIS A 651 21.67 -4.72 -3.78
C HIS A 651 20.94 -4.91 -5.12
N ILE A 652 21.66 -4.82 -6.24
CA ILE A 652 21.12 -4.88 -7.61
C ILE A 652 21.30 -6.27 -8.20
N GLN A 653 22.51 -6.85 -8.11
CA GLN A 653 22.82 -8.14 -8.72
C GLN A 653 23.71 -8.97 -7.79
N SER A 654 23.37 -10.25 -7.60
CA SER A 654 24.23 -11.24 -6.94
C SER A 654 25.14 -11.88 -7.99
N SER A 655 26.30 -12.40 -7.56
CA SER A 655 27.11 -13.28 -8.40
C SER A 655 27.53 -14.51 -7.60
N GLU A 656 27.52 -15.67 -8.24
CA GLU A 656 28.07 -16.92 -7.68
C GLU A 656 29.59 -16.85 -7.55
N ARG A 657 30.23 -15.93 -8.28
CA ARG A 657 31.66 -15.66 -8.23
C ARG A 657 32.00 -14.68 -7.11
N THR A 658 32.46 -15.21 -5.99
CA THR A 658 32.91 -14.41 -4.83
C THR A 658 34.32 -13.83 -5.02
N ASP A 659 35.00 -14.14 -6.13
CA ASP A 659 36.36 -13.68 -6.44
C ASP A 659 36.41 -12.35 -7.20
N ARG A 660 35.25 -11.79 -7.58
CA ARG A 660 35.16 -10.52 -8.31
C ARG A 660 34.86 -9.37 -7.36
N ALA A 661 35.63 -8.29 -7.45
CA ALA A 661 35.39 -7.07 -6.68
C ALA A 661 33.97 -6.51 -6.96
N PRO A 662 33.21 -6.13 -5.92
CA PRO A 662 31.86 -5.59 -6.06
C PRO A 662 31.87 -4.23 -6.75
N LEU A 663 30.83 -3.96 -7.54
CA LEU A 663 30.62 -2.68 -8.22
C LEU A 663 29.56 -1.84 -7.49
N PHE A 664 29.89 -0.61 -7.11
CA PHE A 664 28.94 0.35 -6.57
C PHE A 664 28.62 1.44 -7.60
N LEU A 665 27.34 1.60 -7.92
CA LEU A 665 26.81 2.59 -8.87
C LEU A 665 26.04 3.70 -8.16
N ILE A 666 26.51 4.93 -8.25
CA ILE A 666 25.93 6.09 -7.55
C ILE A 666 24.90 6.80 -8.44
N HIS A 667 23.75 7.15 -7.84
CA HIS A 667 22.60 7.79 -8.49
C HIS A 667 22.96 9.02 -9.35
N ASP A 668 22.08 9.34 -10.32
CA ASP A 668 22.14 10.54 -11.15
C ASP A 668 21.53 11.77 -10.45
N GLY A 669 21.35 12.88 -11.16
CA GLY A 669 20.77 14.11 -10.61
C GLY A 669 19.38 13.91 -9.97
N GLY A 670 18.62 12.89 -10.41
CA GLY A 670 17.32 12.53 -9.84
C GLY A 670 17.36 11.94 -8.42
N GLY A 671 18.52 11.49 -7.93
CA GLY A 671 18.68 11.04 -6.53
C GLY A 671 18.38 9.55 -6.26
N LEU A 672 17.92 8.78 -7.25
CA LEU A 672 17.59 7.36 -7.10
C LEU A 672 18.47 6.46 -7.96
N ALA A 673 19.02 5.38 -7.38
CA ALA A 673 19.82 4.37 -8.08
C ALA A 673 18.97 3.25 -8.72
N SER A 674 17.64 3.36 -8.72
CA SER A 674 16.74 2.31 -9.21
C SER A 674 16.86 2.02 -10.71
N GLN A 675 17.35 2.97 -11.51
CA GLN A 675 17.56 2.79 -12.95
C GLN A 675 18.58 1.68 -13.26
N TYR A 676 19.54 1.45 -12.36
CA TYR A 676 20.54 0.40 -12.53
C TYR A 676 19.96 -1.02 -12.40
N LYS A 677 18.76 -1.20 -11.82
CA LYS A 677 18.05 -2.49 -11.80
C LYS A 677 17.67 -2.99 -13.19
N LYS A 678 17.63 -2.11 -14.20
CA LYS A 678 17.35 -2.47 -15.59
C LYS A 678 18.54 -3.13 -16.28
N LEU A 679 19.77 -2.92 -15.77
CA LEU A 679 20.97 -3.50 -16.37
C LEU A 679 20.88 -5.03 -16.35
N GLY A 680 21.30 -5.66 -17.44
CA GLY A 680 21.48 -7.11 -17.44
C GLY A 680 22.67 -7.52 -16.56
N ASP A 681 22.80 -8.82 -16.33
CA ASP A 681 23.82 -9.42 -15.45
C ASP A 681 25.25 -8.94 -15.76
N LEU A 682 26.02 -8.48 -14.77
CA LEU A 682 27.39 -7.99 -14.93
C LEU A 682 28.45 -8.98 -14.42
N ASP A 683 28.05 -10.20 -14.06
CA ASP A 683 28.92 -11.27 -13.56
C ASP A 683 29.75 -10.86 -12.32
N ARG A 684 29.16 -10.05 -11.44
CA ARG A 684 29.74 -9.64 -10.15
C ARG A 684 28.65 -9.08 -9.22
N PRO A 685 28.91 -8.94 -7.91
CA PRO A 685 28.01 -8.22 -7.02
C PRO A 685 27.88 -6.75 -7.45
N VAL A 686 26.66 -6.26 -7.60
CA VAL A 686 26.38 -4.86 -7.98
C VAL A 686 25.48 -4.21 -6.94
N PHE A 687 25.87 -3.03 -6.47
CA PHE A 687 25.13 -2.23 -5.50
C PHE A 687 24.82 -0.85 -6.07
N GLY A 688 23.64 -0.32 -5.76
CA GLY A 688 23.23 1.05 -6.10
C GLY A 688 23.25 1.94 -4.87
N ILE A 689 23.73 3.17 -4.99
CA ILE A 689 23.70 4.14 -3.90
C ILE A 689 22.71 5.25 -4.23
N HIS A 690 21.62 5.32 -3.46
CA HIS A 690 20.62 6.39 -3.54
C HIS A 690 21.07 7.62 -2.75
N ASN A 691 20.47 8.79 -3.01
CA ASN A 691 20.63 9.96 -2.14
C ASN A 691 19.84 9.73 -0.82
N PRO A 692 20.49 9.61 0.34
CA PRO A 692 19.81 9.42 1.63
C PRO A 692 18.86 10.58 1.98
N LYS A 693 19.13 11.78 1.46
CA LYS A 693 18.29 12.97 1.63
C LYS A 693 17.20 13.10 0.55
N PHE A 694 16.97 12.07 -0.27
CA PHE A 694 15.95 12.10 -1.33
C PHE A 694 14.55 12.36 -0.78
N ALA A 695 14.15 11.59 0.25
CA ALA A 695 12.82 11.66 0.87
C ALA A 695 12.66 12.87 1.81
N ALA A 696 13.64 13.06 2.69
CA ALA A 696 13.64 14.11 3.71
C ALA A 696 13.88 15.52 3.13
N GLY A 697 14.42 15.59 1.92
CA GLY A 697 14.93 16.84 1.35
C GLY A 697 16.14 17.38 2.12
N GLY A 698 16.53 18.62 1.79
CA GLY A 698 17.63 19.32 2.45
C GLY A 698 18.94 19.31 1.66
N ARG A 699 19.80 20.29 1.95
CA ARG A 699 21.10 20.48 1.29
C ARG A 699 22.18 19.67 1.98
N TRP A 700 23.22 19.33 1.22
CA TRP A 700 24.51 18.92 1.75
C TRP A 700 25.34 20.20 1.88
N GLU A 701 25.52 20.68 3.11
CA GLU A 701 26.19 21.97 3.38
C GLU A 701 27.66 21.93 2.94
N GLY A 702 28.32 20.77 3.06
CA GLY A 702 29.64 20.51 2.50
C GLY A 702 29.63 20.00 1.06
N GLY A 703 28.49 20.10 0.36
CA GLY A 703 28.34 19.79 -1.06
C GLY A 703 28.71 18.35 -1.43
N ILE A 704 29.39 18.18 -2.57
CA ILE A 704 29.81 16.87 -3.10
C ILE A 704 30.76 16.14 -2.14
N VAL A 705 31.63 16.85 -1.42
CA VAL A 705 32.62 16.24 -0.50
C VAL A 705 31.94 15.61 0.71
N GLU A 706 30.96 16.29 1.33
CA GLU A 706 30.18 15.74 2.45
C GLU A 706 29.37 14.52 1.99
N MET A 707 28.76 14.61 0.81
CA MET A 707 27.99 13.51 0.22
C MET A 707 28.86 12.28 -0.05
N ALA A 708 30.04 12.49 -0.64
CA ALA A 708 31.01 11.42 -0.88
C ALA A 708 31.54 10.82 0.42
N SER A 709 31.66 11.60 1.50
CA SER A 709 32.02 11.08 2.82
C SER A 709 30.97 10.13 3.36
N HIS A 710 29.69 10.49 3.24
CA HIS A 710 28.60 9.59 3.60
C HIS A 710 28.62 8.31 2.75
N TYR A 711 28.82 8.43 1.43
CA TYR A 711 28.80 7.28 0.51
C TYR A 711 30.01 6.37 0.72
N SER A 712 31.17 6.91 1.06
CA SER A 712 32.36 6.14 1.42
C SER A 712 32.11 5.25 2.65
N GLY A 713 31.37 5.76 3.65
CA GLY A 713 30.94 4.99 4.81
C GLY A 713 29.99 3.84 4.45
N LEU A 714 29.05 4.08 3.52
CA LEU A 714 28.15 3.03 3.01
C LEU A 714 28.90 1.93 2.27
N VAL A 715 29.87 2.30 1.43
CA VAL A 715 30.73 1.34 0.71
C VAL A 715 31.58 0.53 1.70
N GLN A 716 32.19 1.18 2.69
CA GLN A 716 32.97 0.52 3.74
C GLN A 716 32.16 -0.51 4.53
N GLN A 717 30.95 -0.14 4.94
CA GLN A 717 30.05 -1.02 5.67
C GLN A 717 29.66 -2.24 4.82
N GLN A 718 29.35 -2.03 3.54
CA GLN A 718 28.96 -3.10 2.64
C GLN A 718 30.10 -4.06 2.27
N LEU A 719 31.34 -3.56 2.22
CA LEU A 719 32.52 -4.39 1.99
C LEU A 719 32.81 -5.35 3.15
N ASN A 720 32.30 -5.07 4.36
CA ASN A 720 32.41 -5.91 5.55
C ASN A 720 33.85 -6.43 5.81
N GLY A 721 34.83 -5.54 5.70
CA GLY A 721 36.27 -5.86 5.84
C GLY A 721 37.00 -6.19 4.53
N GLY A 722 36.30 -6.24 3.39
CA GLY A 722 36.90 -6.29 2.07
C GLY A 722 37.71 -5.02 1.76
N THR A 723 38.83 -5.17 1.07
CA THR A 723 39.77 -4.08 0.77
C THR A 723 39.71 -3.61 -0.67
N GLU A 724 38.79 -4.12 -1.49
CA GLU A 724 38.75 -3.88 -2.92
C GLU A 724 37.32 -3.67 -3.45
N CYS A 725 37.12 -2.64 -4.28
CA CYS A 725 35.84 -2.40 -4.98
C CYS A 725 36.01 -1.67 -6.32
N LEU A 726 34.95 -1.69 -7.14
CA LEU A 726 34.79 -0.83 -8.31
C LEU A 726 33.72 0.22 -8.03
N LEU A 727 33.91 1.42 -8.57
CA LEU A 727 32.95 2.52 -8.43
C LEU A 727 32.51 3.02 -9.80
N GLY A 728 31.26 3.47 -9.90
CA GLY A 728 30.78 4.15 -11.08
C GLY A 728 29.52 4.95 -10.81
N GLY A 729 29.03 5.66 -11.82
CA GLY A 729 27.81 6.41 -11.69
C GLY A 729 27.43 7.11 -12.99
N TRP A 730 26.16 7.49 -13.07
CA TRP A 730 25.59 8.20 -14.22
C TRP A 730 25.50 9.69 -13.92
N SER A 731 25.91 10.52 -14.88
CA SER A 731 25.84 11.98 -14.75
C SER A 731 26.65 12.45 -13.53
N VAL A 732 26.06 13.23 -12.62
CA VAL A 732 26.69 13.63 -11.35
C VAL A 732 27.16 12.45 -10.49
N GLY A 733 26.57 11.26 -10.67
CA GLY A 733 26.98 10.04 -9.98
C GLY A 733 28.43 9.63 -10.29
N GLY A 734 28.92 9.91 -11.51
CA GLY A 734 30.32 9.67 -11.86
C GLY A 734 31.29 10.60 -11.12
N VAL A 735 30.89 11.85 -10.92
CA VAL A 735 31.66 12.83 -10.12
C VAL A 735 31.71 12.43 -8.66
N LEU A 736 30.58 11.96 -8.12
CA LEU A 736 30.52 11.41 -6.77
C LEU A 736 31.38 10.15 -6.64
N ALA A 737 31.37 9.25 -7.64
CA ALA A 737 32.21 8.06 -7.66
C ALA A 737 33.70 8.41 -7.61
N TYR A 738 34.11 9.44 -8.36
CA TYR A 738 35.47 9.96 -8.32
C TYR A 738 35.84 10.47 -6.92
N GLU A 739 35.03 11.32 -6.28
CA GLU A 739 35.36 11.83 -4.94
C GLU A 739 35.30 10.73 -3.86
N VAL A 740 34.34 9.80 -3.96
CA VAL A 740 34.28 8.62 -3.07
C VAL A 740 35.55 7.78 -3.21
N SER A 741 36.08 7.61 -4.42
CA SER A 741 37.33 6.86 -4.63
C SER A 741 38.52 7.49 -3.91
N ARG A 742 38.58 8.84 -3.88
CA ARG A 742 39.63 9.59 -3.19
C ARG A 742 39.56 9.40 -1.68
N GLN A 743 38.35 9.46 -1.14
CA GLN A 743 38.12 9.27 0.28
C GLN A 743 38.35 7.81 0.72
N LEU A 744 37.94 6.83 -0.08
CA LEU A 744 38.22 5.41 0.18
C LEU A 744 39.71 5.07 0.12
N ALA A 745 40.45 5.63 -0.85
CA ALA A 745 41.89 5.47 -0.92
C ALA A 745 42.58 5.98 0.35
N SER A 746 42.12 7.11 0.90
CA SER A 746 42.63 7.64 2.17
C SER A 746 42.30 6.75 3.38
N ALA A 747 41.25 5.94 3.28
CA ALA A 747 40.86 4.94 4.27
C ALA A 747 41.51 3.56 4.05
N GLY A 748 42.39 3.42 3.07
CA GLY A 748 43.10 2.17 2.77
C GLY A 748 42.31 1.14 1.97
N ILE A 749 41.19 1.53 1.34
CA ILE A 749 40.43 0.67 0.43
C ILE A 749 40.90 0.90 -1.01
N ASN A 750 41.26 -0.17 -1.69
CA ASN A 750 41.66 -0.15 -3.09
C ASN A 750 40.42 -0.04 -3.99
N VAL A 751 40.32 1.05 -4.74
CA VAL A 751 39.33 1.16 -5.81
C VAL A 751 40.02 0.69 -7.09
N SER A 752 39.63 -0.46 -7.65
CA SER A 752 40.34 -1.07 -8.79
C SER A 752 40.00 -0.40 -10.12
N GLY A 753 38.95 0.41 -10.16
CA GLY A 753 38.52 1.09 -11.37
C GLY A 753 37.30 1.99 -11.18
N LEU A 754 37.22 3.01 -12.04
CA LEU A 754 36.13 3.97 -12.14
C LEU A 754 35.36 3.84 -13.45
N ILE A 755 34.04 3.88 -13.39
CA ILE A 755 33.18 3.86 -14.58
C ILE A 755 32.31 5.12 -14.59
N PHE A 756 32.58 6.00 -15.55
CA PHE A 756 31.76 7.16 -15.82
C PHE A 756 30.70 6.80 -16.86
N ILE A 757 29.42 6.97 -16.52
CA ILE A 757 28.31 6.80 -17.47
C ILE A 757 27.83 8.21 -17.83
N ASP A 758 28.16 8.66 -19.04
CA ASP A 758 27.87 9.99 -19.60
C ASP A 758 28.02 11.12 -18.56
N SER A 759 29.15 11.13 -17.83
CA SER A 759 29.36 11.98 -16.65
C SER A 759 30.13 13.26 -16.99
N PRO A 760 29.68 14.44 -16.56
CA PRO A 760 30.38 15.69 -16.82
C PRO A 760 31.64 15.80 -15.98
N TYR A 761 32.61 16.58 -16.46
CA TYR A 761 33.72 17.04 -15.63
C TYR A 761 33.21 18.07 -14.60
N PRO A 762 33.68 18.07 -13.34
CA PRO A 762 33.03 18.82 -12.27
C PRO A 762 33.14 20.34 -12.36
N GLN A 763 34.08 20.90 -13.14
CA GLN A 763 34.22 22.35 -13.33
C GLN A 763 33.22 22.93 -14.36
N THR A 764 31.98 22.40 -14.39
CA THR A 764 30.90 23.01 -15.15
C THR A 764 30.63 24.43 -14.66
N VAL A 765 30.68 25.41 -15.57
CA VAL A 765 30.70 26.86 -15.26
C VAL A 765 29.32 27.40 -14.82
N SER A 766 28.25 26.59 -14.95
CA SER A 766 26.88 27.06 -14.73
C SER A 766 25.91 25.93 -14.45
N THR A 767 24.84 26.27 -13.73
CA THR A 767 23.77 25.34 -13.40
C THR A 767 22.87 25.06 -14.60
N LEU A 768 22.27 23.87 -14.64
CA LEU A 768 21.14 23.58 -15.52
C LEU A 768 20.00 24.57 -15.24
N THR A 769 19.43 25.15 -16.30
CA THR A 769 18.31 26.08 -16.18
C THR A 769 17.03 25.32 -15.87
N ASP A 770 16.08 25.99 -15.22
CA ASP A 770 14.75 25.43 -14.97
C ASP A 770 14.07 24.95 -16.27
N THR A 771 14.35 25.61 -17.40
CA THR A 771 13.86 25.19 -18.73
C THR A 771 14.42 23.85 -19.21
N VAL A 772 15.69 23.53 -18.93
CA VAL A 772 16.25 22.20 -19.23
C VAL A 772 15.64 21.16 -18.31
N ILE A 773 15.56 21.46 -17.02
CA ILE A 773 15.01 20.56 -16.01
C ILE A 773 13.54 20.24 -16.33
N ASP A 774 12.76 21.26 -16.67
CA ASP A 774 11.35 21.09 -17.04
C ASP A 774 11.19 20.40 -18.40
N ALA A 775 12.07 20.61 -19.39
CA ALA A 775 12.04 19.84 -20.65
C ALA A 775 12.23 18.34 -20.41
N VAL A 776 13.11 17.96 -19.47
CA VAL A 776 13.34 16.56 -19.06
C VAL A 776 12.08 15.95 -18.46
N PHE A 777 11.34 16.71 -17.64
CA PHE A 777 10.08 16.25 -17.02
C PHE A 777 8.83 16.42 -17.90
N SER A 778 8.88 17.26 -18.94
CA SER A 778 7.76 17.53 -19.85
C SER A 778 7.70 16.55 -21.01
N MET A 779 8.82 15.93 -21.38
CA MET A 779 8.85 15.06 -22.56
C MET A 779 8.24 13.67 -22.35
N LYS A 780 8.17 13.09 -21.14
CA LYS A 780 7.63 11.73 -20.95
C LYS A 780 7.03 11.50 -19.54
N GLY A 781 5.72 11.25 -19.45
CA GLY A 781 5.16 10.28 -18.47
C GLY A 781 4.33 10.77 -17.26
N LYS A 782 3.27 10.01 -16.97
CA LYS A 782 2.29 10.09 -15.86
C LYS A 782 2.83 9.44 -14.56
N GLY A 783 3.77 10.08 -13.86
CA GLY A 783 4.14 9.74 -12.47
C GLY A 783 3.40 10.61 -11.45
N PRO A 784 3.28 10.18 -10.17
CA PRO A 784 2.72 11.01 -9.09
C PRO A 784 3.50 12.34 -8.99
N SER A 785 2.79 13.45 -8.79
CA SER A 785 3.37 14.81 -8.77
C SER A 785 4.55 14.91 -7.79
N LYS A 786 4.39 14.37 -6.58
CA LYS A 786 5.36 14.46 -5.48
C LYS A 786 6.75 13.87 -5.79
N LEU A 787 6.83 12.70 -6.42
CA LEU A 787 8.13 12.08 -6.76
C LEU A 787 8.87 12.86 -7.85
N ARG A 788 8.12 13.47 -8.78
CA ARG A 788 8.66 14.34 -9.81
C ARG A 788 9.18 15.65 -9.22
N ASP A 789 8.46 16.21 -8.26
CA ASP A 789 8.87 17.44 -7.57
C ASP A 789 10.13 17.21 -6.71
N LEU A 790 10.19 16.09 -5.98
CA LEU A 790 11.40 15.70 -5.22
C LEU A 790 12.61 15.46 -6.15
N ALA A 791 12.42 14.77 -7.27
CA ALA A 791 13.49 14.58 -8.25
C ALA A 791 13.95 15.92 -8.86
N ARG A 792 13.01 16.84 -9.15
CA ARG A 792 13.32 18.19 -9.64
C ARG A 792 14.17 18.96 -8.63
N ASP A 793 13.81 18.93 -7.35
CA ASP A 793 14.55 19.62 -6.29
C ASP A 793 15.95 19.03 -6.07
N ASN A 794 16.08 17.72 -6.16
CA ASN A 794 17.38 17.03 -6.12
C ASN A 794 18.29 17.47 -7.27
N ILE A 795 17.78 17.53 -8.51
CA ILE A 795 18.54 18.00 -9.68
C ILE A 795 19.02 19.44 -9.47
N LYS A 796 18.14 20.34 -9.01
CA LYS A 796 18.49 21.75 -8.72
C LYS A 796 19.54 21.89 -7.62
N SER A 797 19.48 21.05 -6.58
CA SER A 797 20.44 21.08 -5.49
C SER A 797 21.80 20.54 -5.91
N LEU A 798 21.84 19.34 -6.52
CA LEU A 798 23.06 18.67 -6.93
C LEU A 798 23.82 19.45 -8.00
N THR A 799 23.12 20.07 -8.94
CA THR A 799 23.78 20.87 -9.97
C THR A 799 24.47 22.11 -9.39
N ARG A 800 23.90 22.73 -8.34
CA ARG A 800 24.58 23.82 -7.61
C ARG A 800 25.80 23.32 -6.84
N SER A 801 25.68 22.16 -6.19
CA SER A 801 26.81 21.52 -5.49
C SER A 801 27.93 21.13 -6.45
N LEU A 802 27.60 20.72 -7.69
CA LEU A 802 28.56 20.40 -8.73
C LEU A 802 29.35 21.63 -9.17
N VAL A 803 28.68 22.77 -9.43
CA VAL A 803 29.34 24.04 -9.79
C VAL A 803 30.26 24.53 -8.66
N ALA A 804 29.87 24.31 -7.40
CA ALA A 804 30.66 24.71 -6.23
C ALA A 804 31.77 23.71 -5.85
N TYR A 805 31.86 22.56 -6.52
CA TYR A 805 32.76 21.50 -6.14
C TYR A 805 34.19 21.75 -6.65
N ASP A 806 35.12 21.87 -5.71
CA ASP A 806 36.56 21.95 -5.98
C ASP A 806 37.25 20.69 -5.45
N HIS A 807 37.59 19.78 -6.36
CA HIS A 807 38.30 18.55 -6.02
C HIS A 807 39.75 18.83 -5.55
N THR A 808 40.35 19.98 -5.88
CA THR A 808 41.71 20.32 -5.43
C THR A 808 41.78 20.72 -3.96
N ALA A 809 40.64 21.09 -3.36
CA ALA A 809 40.52 21.43 -1.95
C ALA A 809 40.46 20.21 -1.01
N SER A 810 40.35 18.99 -1.55
CA SER A 810 40.27 17.76 -0.74
C SER A 810 41.65 17.37 -0.18
N PRO A 811 41.79 17.03 1.12
CA PRO A 811 43.07 16.81 1.80
C PRO A 811 43.84 15.53 1.38
N ALA A 812 43.40 14.82 0.34
CA ALA A 812 44.03 13.61 -0.18
C ALA A 812 45.27 13.93 -1.06
N TYR A 813 46.36 14.38 -0.43
CA TYR A 813 47.62 14.79 -1.10
C TYR A 813 48.40 13.65 -1.79
N GLN A 814 48.01 12.38 -1.60
CA GLN A 814 48.64 11.20 -2.24
C GLN A 814 47.60 10.28 -2.90
N PHE A 815 46.61 10.86 -3.58
CA PHE A 815 45.66 10.09 -4.36
C PHE A 815 46.30 9.56 -5.66
N HIS A 816 46.40 8.25 -5.79
CA HIS A 816 46.69 7.60 -7.07
C HIS A 816 45.35 7.24 -7.72
N ALA A 817 45.05 7.89 -8.83
CA ALA A 817 43.79 7.68 -9.53
C ALA A 817 43.69 6.24 -10.06
N PRO A 818 42.56 5.55 -9.81
CA PRO A 818 42.34 4.24 -10.39
C PRO A 818 42.07 4.36 -11.90
N PRO A 819 42.29 3.29 -12.68
CA PRO A 819 41.95 3.27 -14.09
C PRO A 819 40.46 3.63 -14.30
N ALA A 820 40.16 4.50 -15.25
CA ALA A 820 38.79 4.94 -15.50
C ALA A 820 38.36 4.68 -16.95
N ILE A 821 37.07 4.43 -17.15
CA ILE A 821 36.44 4.25 -18.46
C ILE A 821 35.20 5.12 -18.56
N MET A 822 35.02 5.77 -19.70
CA MET A 822 33.83 6.56 -20.02
C MET A 822 32.90 5.78 -20.94
N LEU A 823 31.64 5.61 -20.54
CA LEU A 823 30.54 5.22 -21.42
C LEU A 823 29.85 6.50 -21.91
N ALA A 824 30.05 6.88 -23.16
CA ALA A 824 29.55 8.16 -23.70
C ALA A 824 28.37 7.95 -24.67
N CYS A 825 27.32 8.74 -24.51
CA CYS A 825 26.15 8.71 -25.39
C CYS A 825 26.51 9.14 -26.82
N SER A 826 25.99 8.45 -27.83
CA SER A 826 26.22 8.75 -29.24
C SER A 826 25.48 10.01 -29.72
N GLU A 827 24.39 10.38 -29.06
CA GLU A 827 23.53 11.50 -29.46
C GLU A 827 23.55 12.64 -28.44
N GLY A 828 23.63 13.88 -28.94
CA GLY A 828 23.53 15.09 -28.12
C GLY A 828 22.07 15.46 -27.84
N VAL A 829 21.83 16.12 -26.71
CA VAL A 829 20.51 16.68 -26.39
C VAL A 829 20.27 17.92 -27.26
N ASP A 830 19.11 18.01 -27.91
CA ASP A 830 18.73 19.21 -28.68
C ASP A 830 18.48 20.41 -27.76
N VAL A 831 19.53 21.20 -27.55
CA VAL A 831 19.50 22.43 -26.76
C VAL A 831 19.18 23.66 -27.60
N SER A 832 18.83 23.54 -28.88
CA SER A 832 18.57 24.71 -29.76
C SER A 832 17.40 25.59 -29.30
N ARG A 833 16.55 25.07 -28.39
CA ARG A 833 15.45 25.80 -27.75
C ARG A 833 15.81 26.43 -26.39
N ILE A 834 17.05 26.27 -25.91
CA ILE A 834 17.47 26.58 -24.54
C ILE A 834 18.84 27.29 -24.54
N ASP A 835 18.98 28.33 -23.73
CA ASP A 835 20.14 29.23 -23.74
C ASP A 835 21.49 28.50 -23.55
N SER A 836 22.49 28.89 -24.35
CA SER A 836 23.51 28.01 -24.93
C SER A 836 24.92 28.14 -24.34
N GLY A 837 25.03 28.48 -23.05
CA GLY A 837 26.31 28.56 -22.33
C GLY A 837 26.63 27.36 -21.44
N SER A 838 25.63 26.80 -20.75
CA SER A 838 25.82 25.87 -19.62
C SER A 838 25.78 24.38 -19.96
N THR A 839 25.40 24.04 -21.19
CA THR A 839 25.02 22.67 -21.60
C THR A 839 25.84 22.13 -22.77
N LYS A 840 27.00 22.73 -23.08
CA LYS A 840 27.84 22.30 -24.20
C LYS A 840 28.21 20.81 -24.12
N TRP A 841 28.48 20.32 -22.91
CA TRP A 841 28.78 18.91 -22.64
C TRP A 841 27.58 17.97 -22.82
N LEU A 842 26.33 18.46 -22.90
CA LEU A 842 25.14 17.65 -23.21
C LEU A 842 24.80 17.65 -24.69
N ALA A 843 25.14 18.73 -25.39
CA ALA A 843 24.75 18.96 -26.78
C ALA A 843 25.79 18.50 -27.80
N ASP A 844 27.08 18.67 -27.50
CA ASP A 844 28.15 18.33 -28.43
C ASP A 844 28.55 16.85 -28.27
N ARG A 845 28.25 16.05 -29.31
CA ARG A 845 28.66 14.65 -29.45
C ARG A 845 29.41 14.38 -30.76
N LYS A 846 29.91 15.43 -31.43
CA LYS A 846 30.62 15.28 -32.71
C LYS A 846 31.93 14.52 -32.58
N ASP A 847 32.59 14.68 -31.43
CA ASP A 847 33.80 13.97 -31.07
C ASP A 847 33.76 13.66 -29.57
N LEU A 848 33.54 12.38 -29.26
CA LEU A 848 33.39 11.88 -27.90
C LEU A 848 34.69 11.95 -27.09
N SER A 849 35.86 12.09 -27.75
CA SER A 849 37.13 12.25 -27.04
C SER A 849 37.18 13.55 -26.23
N ASN A 850 36.43 14.58 -26.63
CA ASN A 850 36.32 15.83 -25.89
C ASN A 850 35.63 15.65 -24.52
N MET A 851 34.90 14.56 -24.29
CA MET A 851 34.25 14.32 -22.98
C MET A 851 35.23 13.87 -21.91
N VAL A 852 36.42 13.40 -22.30
CA VAL A 852 37.40 12.83 -21.37
C VAL A 852 38.63 13.69 -21.18
N VAL A 853 38.86 14.75 -21.98
CA VAL A 853 40.09 15.57 -21.89
C VAL A 853 40.33 16.06 -20.46
N GLU A 854 39.33 16.70 -19.84
CA GLU A 854 39.47 17.20 -18.48
C GLU A 854 39.53 16.07 -17.43
N TRP A 855 38.91 14.93 -17.71
CA TRP A 855 39.02 13.75 -16.86
C TRP A 855 40.41 13.10 -16.93
N GLU A 856 41.03 13.04 -18.11
CA GLU A 856 42.38 12.52 -18.32
C GLU A 856 43.41 13.40 -17.59
N ASP A 857 43.22 14.72 -17.62
CA ASP A 857 44.03 15.67 -16.87
C ASP A 857 43.88 15.46 -15.35
N ALA A 858 42.65 15.31 -14.84
CA ALA A 858 42.40 15.13 -13.41
C ALA A 858 42.86 13.77 -12.86
N LEU A 859 42.76 12.71 -13.67
CA LEU A 859 43.22 11.37 -13.31
C LEU A 859 44.70 11.16 -13.62
N ASN A 860 45.31 12.05 -14.40
CA ASN A 860 46.67 11.90 -14.95
C ASN A 860 46.86 10.54 -15.65
N ALA A 861 45.84 10.08 -16.37
CA ALA A 861 45.78 8.79 -17.05
C ALA A 861 44.80 8.85 -18.22
N LYS A 862 45.03 8.02 -19.25
CA LYS A 862 44.08 7.92 -20.37
C LYS A 862 42.77 7.28 -19.94
N VAL A 863 41.66 7.80 -20.45
CA VAL A 863 40.30 7.31 -20.16
C VAL A 863 39.69 6.79 -21.47
N PRO A 864 39.65 5.45 -21.68
CA PRO A 864 39.00 4.88 -22.85
C PRO A 864 37.52 5.25 -22.91
N VAL A 865 37.04 5.58 -24.11
CA VAL A 865 35.64 5.92 -24.38
C VAL A 865 34.95 4.75 -25.08
N LEU A 866 33.86 4.27 -24.51
CA LEU A 866 32.96 3.28 -25.07
C LEU A 866 31.63 3.96 -25.43
N GLU A 867 31.32 4.00 -26.71
CA GLU A 867 30.06 4.58 -27.20
C GLU A 867 28.84 3.73 -26.80
N ILE A 868 27.80 4.39 -26.30
CA ILE A 868 26.48 3.82 -25.94
C ILE A 868 25.35 4.58 -26.67
N PRO A 869 24.22 3.93 -26.99
CA PRO A 869 23.16 4.53 -27.80
C PRO A 869 22.30 5.55 -27.04
N GLY A 870 21.66 6.45 -27.80
CA GLY A 870 20.73 7.46 -27.29
C GLY A 870 21.41 8.72 -26.79
N ASN A 871 20.62 9.62 -26.20
CA ASN A 871 21.12 10.82 -25.53
C ASN A 871 21.22 10.65 -24.01
N HIS A 872 21.72 11.66 -23.30
CA HIS A 872 21.95 11.65 -21.85
C HIS A 872 20.75 11.13 -21.03
N PHE A 873 19.51 11.41 -21.45
CA PHE A 873 18.29 11.07 -20.70
C PHE A 873 17.67 9.72 -21.10
N GLU A 874 18.22 9.03 -22.10
CA GLU A 874 17.63 7.83 -22.70
C GLU A 874 18.45 6.55 -22.45
N ILE A 875 19.57 6.65 -21.71
CA ILE A 875 20.52 5.54 -21.45
C ILE A 875 19.81 4.28 -20.93
N PHE A 876 18.86 4.45 -20.01
CA PHE A 876 18.14 3.35 -19.36
C PHE A 876 16.73 3.11 -19.93
N GLU A 877 16.46 3.53 -21.16
CA GLU A 877 15.26 3.11 -21.90
C GLU A 877 15.42 1.67 -22.38
N SER A 878 14.31 0.92 -22.42
CA SER A 878 14.32 -0.53 -22.72
C SER A 878 15.06 -0.90 -24.01
N GLN A 879 15.05 0.00 -25.01
CA GLN A 879 15.75 -0.17 -26.28
C GLN A 879 17.29 -0.03 -26.18
N ASN A 880 17.80 0.72 -25.21
CA ASN A 880 19.23 1.03 -25.05
C ASN A 880 19.93 0.11 -24.03
N VAL A 881 19.18 -0.35 -23.02
CA VAL A 881 19.68 -1.13 -21.86
C VAL A 881 20.56 -2.32 -22.25
N SER A 882 20.20 -3.08 -23.30
CA SER A 882 20.99 -4.25 -23.72
C SER A 882 22.40 -3.85 -24.20
N GLN A 883 22.51 -2.78 -24.98
CA GLN A 883 23.79 -2.30 -25.49
C GLN A 883 24.61 -1.64 -24.36
N VAL A 884 23.96 -0.86 -23.49
CA VAL A 884 24.60 -0.26 -22.31
C VAL A 884 25.17 -1.35 -21.40
N THR A 885 24.42 -2.43 -21.15
CA THR A 885 24.89 -3.59 -20.37
C THR A 885 26.12 -4.22 -21.02
N GLN A 886 26.11 -4.43 -22.35
CA GLN A 886 27.25 -5.00 -23.06
C GLN A 886 28.50 -4.12 -22.96
N LYS A 887 28.36 -2.80 -23.14
CA LYS A 887 29.47 -1.85 -23.01
C LYS A 887 29.98 -1.74 -21.58
N LEU A 888 29.09 -1.84 -20.60
CA LEU A 888 29.46 -1.88 -19.19
C LEU A 888 30.25 -3.15 -18.84
N ARG A 889 29.84 -4.32 -19.34
CA ARG A 889 30.64 -5.56 -19.24
C ARG A 889 32.02 -5.41 -19.87
N GLN A 890 32.08 -4.81 -21.06
CA GLN A 890 33.36 -4.54 -21.74
C GLN A 890 34.26 -3.64 -20.89
N ALA A 891 33.71 -2.57 -20.30
CA ALA A 891 34.46 -1.71 -19.37
C ALA A 891 34.97 -2.49 -18.15
N LEU A 892 34.12 -3.33 -17.54
CA LEU A 892 34.49 -4.15 -16.39
C LEU A 892 35.60 -5.17 -16.70
N ILE A 893 35.67 -5.66 -17.95
CA ILE A 893 36.75 -6.54 -18.41
C ILE A 893 38.06 -5.76 -18.61
N MET A 894 37.98 -4.51 -19.08
CA MET A 894 39.14 -3.65 -19.27
C MET A 894 39.74 -3.15 -17.94
N LEU A 895 38.96 -3.13 -16.86
CA LEU A 895 39.36 -2.74 -15.50
C LEU A 895 39.79 -3.94 -14.62
N ALA A 896 39.57 -5.17 -15.09
CA ALA A 896 39.97 -6.40 -14.41
C ALA A 896 41.33 -6.87 -14.91
#